data_AF-A0A2P7TUK1-F1
#
_entry.id   AF-A0A2P7TUK1-F1
#
_cell.length_a   1.000
_cell.length_b   1.000
_cell.length_c   1.000
_cell.angle_alpha   90.00
_cell.angle_beta   90.00
_cell.angle_gamma   90.00
#
_symmetry.space_group_name_H-M   'P 1'
#
loop_
_entity.id
_entity.type
_entity.pdbx_description
1 polymer ?
#
loop_
_entity_poly.entity_id
_entity_poly.type
_entity_poly.pdbx_seq_one_letter_code
_entity_poly.pdbx_strand_id
1 'polypeptide(L)'
;MNCNIISIDCARLCRYFGAKGRLFILALLLLATLPAQHGYAQPKKPQGVDVNSSDGTTTIKADPNQTIQGALKEQKEKRLTKTKDPNKAGWLGMRMQDLTSRFNRYFNAKLRYTEGVMRLTQEHKDNYDDVLPVYVFKNGDGTSISSNLDETVKKASLAIQLKPNSKWVDDCYLLIGQSYYLKGDKESASSSFQYITKNFSKNIRKLPKKQLKQAAKKEQVKEKEDLKKQREETQKEKKELAAEKKKQAEKDKKEREKTREQKKKELEKSKKERQKELAQKKKQREKEKKQREKERAKAQKAKKKGKPAPQSKSKTSNTGKKTDDDKEVKTEAKPADTQPPLKDESKEESNKTEEDNNAADKNKKEAEKDKTETIETAEEDTTALAGIGLIAEEEAKGSAGGGFMQHKPARYDAMIWLARTYIEKEWYSEAAQIIKIAKEDRRFPKKKLADLATLEAHYYLTRQDWDQAKVALQSAIKATKSKKNKARLYFILAQLNNRDGNYAAALSSFKKVLKSKPPFDMEFQAQLNIAQAKMRSGAYTPEQAIAALEKLTKENKYADVTDQIYFTMAEISIENGNMEQANAFLSESAKNSTSNKDQKGLSYLKLADLNYDLERYVQASVYYDSTLALLPKSFAKYNDIANRRSVLSELVEHLNTIALQDSLQRIAKMPDAARRAYLENVILQLEEAAAKKQAEEEAKQAAANTATPAGANPETGNWYFYNETARANGFNDFNQRWGIRPLVDNWRLNSKISGVIATTPADTSATSISALMDKAGKGALSVDDLLKQLPLTPQALAASDTLIANALFAVGMAYRNRLNNLPKASETFDDLLRRYPDSQYSPQVHYTQYLIAKAAPDLQKANQHKNQLLQKYPETTYAKLVQDANYLQALNEKERQLEQYYEQTYAYYKQENFDQVKKRSQEVNSLFETNSLQPKFDLLNALITGHTQDKAAYIAALKDIVKKYPNDEVKTKAQEILQYIDTGSAATPAVAGSAEGTSPYTFQAAAKQYLVVSFTTYSQQITALTSNLSNFNGSNFSVDKLKVNQMLLDPQTQVVLVKEFADVEKGMMYYRTLQQNESTVFAGMDTGYRYFLISKANFTEYFKRKDSDAYYQFFTQNYK
;
A
#
# COMPACT_ATOMS: atom_id res chain seq x y z
N MET A 1 -9.37 26.80 3.01
CA MET A 1 -9.10 28.19 3.46
C MET A 1 -8.24 28.89 2.41
N ASN A 2 -8.14 30.21 2.46
CA ASN A 2 -7.70 31.04 1.32
C ASN A 2 -6.17 31.17 1.23
N CYS A 3 -5.59 30.94 0.04
CA CYS A 3 -4.24 31.41 -0.28
C CYS A 3 -4.31 32.83 -0.86
N ASN A 4 -3.86 33.82 -0.08
CA ASN A 4 -3.67 35.18 -0.60
C ASN A 4 -2.45 35.23 -1.54
N ILE A 5 -2.67 35.65 -2.78
CA ILE A 5 -1.60 35.86 -3.76
C ILE A 5 -0.96 37.24 -3.49
N ILE A 6 0.31 37.24 -3.10
CA ILE A 6 1.10 38.49 -3.00
C ILE A 6 1.38 38.99 -4.43
N SER A 7 0.65 40.03 -4.85
CA SER A 7 0.91 40.71 -6.11
C SER A 7 2.20 41.53 -6.02
N ILE A 8 3.24 41.11 -6.74
CA ILE A 8 4.51 41.86 -6.84
C ILE A 8 4.40 42.86 -8.00
N ASP A 9 4.28 44.14 -7.66
CA ASP A 9 4.23 45.25 -8.62
C ASP A 9 5.52 45.34 -9.46
N CYS A 10 5.40 44.94 -10.72
CA CYS A 10 6.49 44.93 -11.69
C CYS A 10 7.02 46.34 -12.06
N ALA A 11 6.28 47.42 -11.74
CA ALA A 11 6.72 48.78 -12.02
C ALA A 11 7.97 49.18 -11.21
N ARG A 12 8.17 48.60 -10.01
CA ARG A 12 9.36 48.88 -9.17
C ARG A 12 10.63 48.21 -9.72
N LEU A 13 10.55 46.99 -10.24
CA LEU A 13 11.70 46.23 -10.76
C LEU A 13 12.36 46.87 -11.98
N CYS A 14 11.61 47.58 -12.83
CA CYS A 14 12.14 48.21 -14.05
C CYS A 14 13.06 49.43 -13.79
N ARG A 15 13.20 49.90 -12.55
CA ARG A 15 14.07 51.02 -12.17
C ARG A 15 15.51 50.60 -11.86
N TYR A 16 15.76 49.34 -11.49
CA TYR A 16 17.07 48.87 -11.01
C TYR A 16 18.03 48.33 -12.08
N PHE A 17 17.60 48.24 -13.35
CA PHE A 17 18.43 47.69 -14.43
C PHE A 17 18.61 48.65 -15.60
N GLY A 18 19.88 48.90 -15.96
CA GLY A 18 20.26 49.66 -17.15
C GLY A 18 19.87 48.98 -18.48
N ALA A 19 20.11 49.67 -19.60
CA ALA A 19 19.55 49.33 -20.92
C ALA A 19 19.67 47.85 -21.35
N LYS A 20 20.80 47.18 -21.04
CA LYS A 20 21.01 45.76 -21.36
C LYS A 20 20.09 44.80 -20.58
N GLY A 21 19.70 45.16 -19.35
CA GLY A 21 18.74 44.39 -18.54
C GLY A 21 17.30 44.56 -19.03
N ARG A 22 16.91 45.78 -19.44
CA ARG A 22 15.58 46.04 -20.02
C ARG A 22 15.34 45.22 -21.30
N LEU A 23 16.33 45.09 -22.17
CA LEU A 23 16.29 44.20 -23.35
C LEU A 23 16.14 42.71 -22.98
N PHE A 24 16.75 42.27 -21.88
CA PHE A 24 16.65 40.88 -21.41
C PHE A 24 15.25 40.57 -20.83
N ILE A 25 14.66 41.53 -20.11
CA ILE A 25 13.29 41.43 -19.58
C ILE A 25 12.25 41.47 -20.72
N LEU A 26 12.42 42.34 -21.73
CA LEU A 26 11.56 42.32 -22.92
C LEU A 26 11.62 40.98 -23.67
N ALA A 27 12.81 40.37 -23.79
CA ALA A 27 12.96 39.07 -24.43
C ALA A 27 12.28 37.92 -23.67
N LEU A 28 12.19 38.01 -22.33
CA LEU A 28 11.43 37.08 -21.51
C LEU A 28 9.92 37.29 -21.64
N LEU A 29 9.44 38.54 -21.64
CA LEU A 29 8.02 38.87 -21.81
C LEU A 29 7.49 38.47 -23.20
N LEU A 30 8.27 38.69 -24.26
CA LEU A 30 7.93 38.27 -25.63
C LEU A 30 7.96 36.74 -25.84
N LEU A 31 8.46 35.96 -24.87
CA LEU A 31 8.38 34.50 -24.87
C LEU A 31 7.23 33.96 -24.00
N ALA A 32 6.56 34.81 -23.22
CA ALA A 32 5.43 34.43 -22.37
C ALA A 32 4.06 34.60 -23.07
N THR A 33 3.98 35.35 -24.17
CA THR A 33 2.72 35.77 -24.82
C THR A 33 2.38 34.99 -26.10
N LEU A 34 2.24 33.66 -25.98
CA LEU A 34 1.54 32.84 -26.97
C LEU A 34 0.41 32.06 -26.27
N PRO A 35 -0.85 32.15 -26.76
CA PRO A 35 -2.01 31.75 -25.97
C PRO A 35 -2.14 30.23 -25.80
N ALA A 36 -2.40 29.80 -24.58
CA ALA A 36 -2.94 28.48 -24.30
C ALA A 36 -4.45 28.49 -24.60
N GLN A 37 -4.87 27.81 -25.67
CA GLN A 37 -6.26 27.48 -25.92
C GLN A 37 -6.40 25.99 -26.24
N HIS A 38 -6.91 25.23 -25.29
CA HIS A 38 -7.98 24.23 -25.45
C HIS A 38 -8.46 23.85 -24.04
N GLY A 39 -9.77 23.77 -23.82
CA GLY A 39 -10.35 23.63 -22.49
C GLY A 39 -10.23 22.23 -21.90
N TYR A 40 -10.29 22.13 -20.56
CA TYR A 40 -10.46 20.86 -19.86
C TYR A 40 -11.85 20.29 -20.15
N ALA A 41 -11.91 19.13 -20.82
CA ALA A 41 -13.11 18.29 -20.87
C ALA A 41 -13.00 17.18 -19.81
N GLN A 42 -14.05 17.01 -19.00
CA GLN A 42 -14.11 15.94 -18.00
C GLN A 42 -14.12 14.56 -18.67
N PRO A 43 -13.44 13.54 -18.13
CA PRO A 43 -13.47 12.18 -18.67
C PRO A 43 -14.85 11.55 -18.45
N LYS A 44 -15.51 11.13 -19.54
CA LYS A 44 -16.68 10.24 -19.44
C LYS A 44 -16.25 8.85 -19.01
N LYS A 45 -17.08 8.17 -18.21
CA LYS A 45 -16.89 6.76 -17.84
C LYS A 45 -16.83 5.88 -19.10
N PRO A 46 -15.91 4.89 -19.19
CA PRO A 46 -16.09 3.78 -20.10
C PRO A 46 -17.23 2.88 -19.58
N GLN A 47 -18.09 2.42 -20.49
CA GLN A 47 -19.01 1.31 -20.25
C GLN A 47 -18.55 0.10 -21.08
N GLY A 48 -18.75 -1.11 -20.54
CA GLY A 48 -18.79 -2.36 -21.30
C GLY A 48 -17.53 -2.77 -22.07
N VAL A 49 -16.72 -3.64 -21.47
CA VAL A 49 -16.00 -4.69 -22.23
C VAL A 49 -16.17 -5.98 -21.44
N ASP A 50 -16.83 -6.97 -22.03
CA ASP A 50 -17.02 -8.28 -21.40
C ASP A 50 -15.71 -9.05 -21.31
N VAL A 51 -15.55 -9.78 -20.20
CA VAL A 51 -14.38 -10.61 -19.95
C VAL A 51 -14.67 -12.04 -20.42
N ASN A 52 -13.87 -12.54 -21.37
CA ASN A 52 -13.80 -13.97 -21.64
C ASN A 52 -12.35 -14.42 -21.79
N SER A 53 -12.06 -15.68 -21.47
CA SER A 53 -10.72 -16.13 -21.03
C SER A 53 -10.11 -17.19 -21.96
N SER A 54 -8.88 -16.98 -22.42
CA SER A 54 -7.93 -18.04 -22.82
C SER A 54 -6.47 -17.56 -22.76
N ASP A 55 -5.55 -18.51 -22.63
CA ASP A 55 -4.09 -18.43 -22.89
C ASP A 55 -3.19 -17.61 -21.94
N GLY A 56 -2.77 -18.29 -20.87
CA GLY A 56 -1.74 -17.83 -19.93
C GLY A 56 -0.30 -17.94 -20.45
N THR A 57 0.07 -17.06 -21.40
CA THR A 57 1.49 -16.86 -21.82
C THR A 57 1.86 -15.38 -21.86
N THR A 58 2.23 -14.83 -20.69
CA THR A 58 2.63 -13.41 -20.54
C THR A 58 4.05 -13.14 -21.05
N THR A 59 4.34 -13.44 -22.32
CA THR A 59 5.55 -12.93 -22.98
C THR A 59 5.37 -11.44 -23.29
N ILE A 60 5.85 -10.56 -22.40
CA ILE A 60 5.87 -9.11 -22.63
C ILE A 60 6.94 -8.79 -23.70
N LYS A 61 6.56 -8.94 -24.98
CA LYS A 61 7.30 -8.40 -26.14
C LYS A 61 6.69 -7.09 -26.62
N ALA A 62 6.48 -6.16 -25.70
CA ALA A 62 6.14 -4.78 -26.02
C ALA A 62 7.42 -3.94 -26.05
N ASP A 63 7.97 -3.70 -27.25
CA ASP A 63 9.08 -2.75 -27.42
C ASP A 63 8.59 -1.34 -27.02
N PRO A 64 9.21 -0.68 -26.02
CA PRO A 64 8.82 0.67 -25.58
C PRO A 64 8.79 1.70 -26.72
N ASN A 65 9.54 1.47 -27.82
CA ASN A 65 9.44 2.31 -29.00
C ASN A 65 8.02 2.33 -29.59
N GLN A 66 7.27 1.23 -29.65
CA GLN A 66 6.01 1.18 -30.42
C GLN A 66 4.93 2.11 -29.84
N THR A 67 4.68 2.04 -28.53
CA THR A 67 3.70 2.91 -27.86
C THR A 67 4.11 4.39 -27.94
N ILE A 68 5.43 4.66 -27.90
CA ILE A 68 5.99 6.01 -28.06
C ILE A 68 5.88 6.50 -29.52
N GLN A 69 6.08 5.62 -30.52
CA GLN A 69 5.95 5.93 -31.95
C GLN A 69 4.53 6.33 -32.33
N GLY A 70 3.52 5.67 -31.75
CA GLY A 70 2.10 5.99 -31.98
C GLY A 70 1.77 7.45 -31.63
N ALA A 71 2.03 7.85 -30.39
CA ALA A 71 1.81 9.23 -29.94
C ALA A 71 2.73 10.25 -30.64
N LEU A 72 3.90 9.83 -31.12
CA LEU A 72 4.82 10.70 -31.89
C LEU A 72 4.40 10.91 -33.35
N LYS A 73 3.68 9.97 -34.00
CA LYS A 73 3.14 10.18 -35.35
C LYS A 73 2.19 11.38 -35.38
N GLU A 74 1.21 11.38 -34.49
CA GLU A 74 0.19 12.44 -34.43
C GLU A 74 0.80 13.82 -34.14
N GLN A 75 1.82 13.91 -33.28
CA GLN A 75 2.55 15.16 -33.02
C GLN A 75 3.56 15.55 -34.11
N LYS A 76 4.07 14.60 -34.90
CA LYS A 76 4.87 14.91 -36.10
C LYS A 76 4.01 15.59 -37.16
N GLU A 77 2.88 14.98 -37.50
CA GLU A 77 1.99 15.43 -38.57
C GLU A 77 1.46 16.84 -38.30
N LYS A 78 1.07 17.13 -37.04
CA LYS A 78 0.60 18.45 -36.61
C LYS A 78 1.69 19.55 -36.51
N ARG A 79 2.97 19.26 -36.80
CA ARG A 79 4.08 20.23 -36.68
C ARG A 79 5.16 20.20 -37.77
N LEU A 80 5.07 19.36 -38.79
CA LEU A 80 6.17 19.20 -39.76
C LEU A 80 6.29 20.31 -40.83
N THR A 81 5.39 21.29 -40.86
CA THR A 81 5.39 22.38 -41.85
C THR A 81 6.51 23.40 -41.57
N LYS A 82 7.64 23.23 -42.27
CA LYS A 82 8.83 24.12 -42.31
C LYS A 82 9.71 24.15 -41.04
N THR A 83 10.46 23.07 -40.77
CA THR A 83 11.75 23.18 -40.04
C THR A 83 12.88 22.44 -40.76
N LYS A 84 14.11 22.97 -40.69
CA LYS A 84 15.31 22.35 -41.27
C LYS A 84 15.76 21.14 -40.42
N ASP A 85 16.36 20.16 -41.08
CA ASP A 85 16.96 18.96 -40.46
C ASP A 85 17.82 19.30 -39.22
N PRO A 86 17.46 18.81 -38.01
CA PRO A 86 18.18 19.13 -36.77
C PRO A 86 19.61 18.56 -36.74
N ASN A 87 19.94 17.60 -37.60
CA ASN A 87 21.30 17.06 -37.72
C ASN A 87 22.22 17.94 -38.57
N LYS A 88 21.66 18.85 -39.39
CA LYS A 88 22.40 19.77 -40.28
C LYS A 88 22.49 21.20 -39.73
N ALA A 89 22.34 21.38 -38.42
CA ALA A 89 22.36 22.69 -37.78
C ALA A 89 23.79 23.29 -37.71
N GLY A 90 24.00 24.45 -38.33
CA GLY A 90 25.23 25.24 -38.16
C GLY A 90 25.37 25.83 -36.75
N TRP A 91 26.49 26.52 -36.47
CA TRP A 91 26.87 26.98 -35.10
C TRP A 91 25.77 27.78 -34.37
N LEU A 92 25.11 28.75 -35.02
CA LEU A 92 23.97 29.48 -34.44
C LEU A 92 22.80 28.53 -34.12
N GLY A 93 22.52 27.59 -35.03
CA GLY A 93 21.52 26.55 -34.83
C GLY A 93 21.84 25.64 -33.64
N MET A 94 23.09 25.18 -33.49
CA MET A 94 23.53 24.39 -32.33
C MET A 94 23.40 25.17 -31.02
N ARG A 95 23.74 26.47 -30.97
CA ARG A 95 23.53 27.28 -29.75
C ARG A 95 22.05 27.49 -29.43
N MET A 96 21.20 27.61 -30.44
CA MET A 96 19.74 27.62 -30.25
C MET A 96 19.21 26.24 -29.83
N GLN A 97 19.83 25.14 -30.26
CA GLN A 97 19.52 23.80 -29.76
C GLN A 97 19.88 23.67 -28.28
N ASP A 98 21.09 24.08 -27.87
CA ASP A 98 21.51 24.13 -26.46
C ASP A 98 20.53 24.92 -25.59
N LEU A 99 20.14 26.12 -26.03
CA LEU A 99 19.26 27.03 -25.27
C LEU A 99 17.86 26.43 -25.09
N THR A 100 17.24 25.99 -26.20
CA THR A 100 15.89 25.40 -26.18
C THR A 100 15.87 23.99 -25.56
N SER A 101 16.98 23.27 -25.57
CA SER A 101 17.13 22.01 -24.84
C SER A 101 17.18 22.25 -23.33
N ARG A 102 17.98 23.20 -22.85
CA ARG A 102 18.08 23.52 -21.40
C ARG A 102 16.74 23.99 -20.86
N PHE A 103 16.26 25.14 -21.32
CA PHE A 103 15.17 25.86 -20.63
C PHE A 103 13.79 25.32 -20.98
N ASN A 104 13.53 24.87 -22.21
CA ASN A 104 12.18 24.47 -22.62
C ASN A 104 11.89 22.98 -22.38
N ARG A 105 12.90 22.14 -22.10
CA ARG A 105 12.72 20.67 -21.99
C ARG A 105 13.48 20.00 -20.86
N TYR A 106 14.81 20.16 -20.77
CA TYR A 106 15.59 19.57 -19.68
C TYR A 106 15.12 20.11 -18.32
N PHE A 107 15.02 21.43 -18.18
CA PHE A 107 14.46 22.10 -17.01
C PHE A 107 13.03 21.62 -16.70
N ASN A 108 12.15 21.57 -17.71
CA ASN A 108 10.75 21.11 -17.55
C ASN A 108 10.59 19.61 -17.25
N ALA A 109 11.58 18.78 -17.60
CA ALA A 109 11.67 17.39 -17.16
C ALA A 109 12.22 17.32 -15.72
N LYS A 110 13.29 18.05 -15.42
CA LYS A 110 13.90 18.10 -14.09
C LYS A 110 12.91 18.59 -13.04
N LEU A 111 12.12 19.62 -13.35
CA LEU A 111 11.09 20.15 -12.47
C LEU A 111 10.09 19.05 -12.07
N ARG A 112 9.53 18.29 -13.03
CA ARG A 112 8.59 17.18 -12.72
C ARG A 112 9.22 16.07 -11.90
N TYR A 113 10.48 15.73 -12.19
CA TYR A 113 11.24 14.78 -11.40
C TYR A 113 11.42 15.25 -9.96
N THR A 114 11.81 16.51 -9.76
CA THR A 114 11.99 17.11 -8.44
C THR A 114 10.66 17.26 -7.69
N GLU A 115 9.57 17.67 -8.34
CA GLU A 115 8.21 17.70 -7.77
C GLU A 115 7.78 16.32 -7.24
N GLY A 116 7.99 15.26 -8.04
CA GLY A 116 7.70 13.89 -7.61
C GLY A 116 8.57 13.50 -6.42
N VAL A 117 9.89 13.68 -6.54
CA VAL A 117 10.83 13.29 -5.48
C VAL A 117 10.62 14.09 -4.16
N MET A 118 10.19 15.36 -4.21
CA MET A 118 9.78 16.10 -3.01
C MET A 118 8.58 15.44 -2.35
N ARG A 119 7.51 15.13 -3.12
CA ARG A 119 6.34 14.41 -2.57
C ARG A 119 6.73 13.06 -1.97
N LEU A 120 7.56 12.27 -2.66
CA LEU A 120 8.05 10.99 -2.15
C LEU A 120 8.85 11.14 -0.84
N THR A 121 9.49 12.29 -0.61
CA THR A 121 10.22 12.55 0.66
C THR A 121 9.31 13.03 1.78
N GLN A 122 8.23 13.73 1.46
CA GLN A 122 7.18 14.10 2.41
C GLN A 122 6.27 12.89 2.76
N GLU A 123 6.17 11.91 1.86
CA GLU A 123 5.53 10.59 2.08
C GLU A 123 6.44 9.61 2.86
N HIS A 124 7.75 9.86 2.97
CA HIS A 124 8.72 8.91 3.55
C HIS A 124 8.81 9.01 5.07
N LYS A 125 8.92 7.84 5.74
CA LYS A 125 9.32 7.73 7.14
C LYS A 125 10.47 6.74 7.27
N ASP A 126 11.50 7.12 8.02
CA ASP A 126 12.61 6.23 8.36
C ASP A 126 12.22 5.28 9.50
N ASN A 127 12.51 3.98 9.36
CA ASN A 127 12.50 3.07 10.49
C ASN A 127 13.85 3.16 11.22
N TYR A 128 13.87 3.73 12.42
CA TYR A 128 15.09 3.95 13.20
C TYR A 128 15.56 2.71 13.98
N ASP A 129 14.72 1.69 14.11
CA ASP A 129 15.07 0.39 14.69
C ASP A 129 16.01 -0.40 13.77
N ASP A 130 15.83 -0.24 12.45
CA ASP A 130 16.69 -0.80 11.41
C ASP A 130 17.90 0.10 11.11
N VAL A 131 19.03 -0.50 10.72
CA VAL A 131 20.20 0.26 10.22
C VAL A 131 19.80 1.05 8.96
N LEU A 132 19.76 2.38 9.07
CA LEU A 132 19.21 3.24 8.01
C LEU A 132 20.00 3.09 6.69
N PRO A 133 19.33 3.11 5.53
CA PRO A 133 20.02 3.14 4.24
C PRO A 133 20.63 4.53 4.02
N VAL A 134 21.87 4.60 3.49
CA VAL A 134 22.56 5.88 3.22
C VAL A 134 21.88 6.72 2.13
N TYR A 135 21.16 6.08 1.21
CA TYR A 135 20.21 6.72 0.31
C TYR A 135 18.80 6.50 0.86
N VAL A 136 17.98 7.55 0.90
CA VAL A 136 16.59 7.46 1.37
C VAL A 136 15.78 6.50 0.48
N PHE A 137 15.89 6.66 -0.84
CA PHE A 137 15.18 5.86 -1.83
C PHE A 137 16.06 4.81 -2.53
N LYS A 138 15.53 3.60 -2.58
CA LYS A 138 15.98 2.43 -3.33
C LYS A 138 15.28 2.35 -4.70
N ASN A 139 15.47 1.25 -5.40
CA ASN A 139 14.82 0.94 -6.66
C ASN A 139 13.38 0.45 -6.44
N GLY A 140 12.38 1.14 -7.04
CA GLY A 140 10.95 0.79 -6.96
C GLY A 140 10.10 1.72 -6.09
N ASP A 141 10.71 2.40 -5.11
CA ASP A 141 10.04 3.26 -4.12
C ASP A 141 9.17 4.37 -4.78
N GLY A 142 9.57 4.86 -5.95
CA GLY A 142 8.89 5.93 -6.68
C GLY A 142 7.56 5.54 -7.33
N THR A 143 6.91 4.45 -6.91
CA THR A 143 5.64 3.97 -7.45
C THR A 143 4.50 4.98 -7.24
N SER A 144 4.43 5.64 -6.07
CA SER A 144 3.45 6.71 -5.77
C SER A 144 3.61 7.94 -6.67
N ILE A 145 4.80 8.13 -7.27
CA ILE A 145 5.17 9.27 -8.11
C ILE A 145 5.34 8.89 -9.60
N SER A 146 4.95 7.69 -9.99
CA SER A 146 5.01 7.16 -11.37
C SER A 146 4.59 8.16 -12.45
N SER A 147 3.49 8.90 -12.27
CA SER A 147 3.03 9.96 -13.20
C SER A 147 4.04 11.09 -13.40
N ASN A 148 4.67 11.58 -12.32
CA ASN A 148 5.74 12.59 -12.37
C ASN A 148 6.98 12.05 -13.10
N LEU A 149 7.29 10.77 -12.93
CA LEU A 149 8.41 10.10 -13.57
C LEU A 149 8.14 9.85 -15.07
N ASP A 150 6.92 9.50 -15.46
CA ASP A 150 6.54 9.35 -16.88
C ASP A 150 6.46 10.70 -17.62
N GLU A 151 5.98 11.77 -16.97
CA GLU A 151 6.14 13.13 -17.50
C GLU A 151 7.62 13.50 -17.69
N THR A 152 8.50 13.09 -16.77
CA THR A 152 9.96 13.32 -16.87
C THR A 152 10.55 12.60 -18.07
N VAL A 153 10.32 11.29 -18.20
CA VAL A 153 10.80 10.46 -19.31
C VAL A 153 10.31 11.00 -20.65
N LYS A 154 9.03 11.38 -20.74
CA LYS A 154 8.42 11.98 -21.95
C LYS A 154 9.10 13.30 -22.34
N LYS A 155 9.28 14.22 -21.40
CA LYS A 155 9.90 15.54 -21.66
C LYS A 155 11.39 15.43 -22.01
N ALA A 156 12.12 14.53 -21.34
CA ALA A 156 13.53 14.26 -21.62
C ALA A 156 13.73 13.57 -22.98
N SER A 157 12.89 12.59 -23.33
CA SER A 157 12.94 11.90 -24.64
C SER A 157 12.68 12.88 -25.80
N LEU A 158 11.73 13.80 -25.63
CA LEU A 158 11.46 14.89 -26.59
C LEU A 158 12.60 15.93 -26.69
N ALA A 159 13.47 16.06 -25.67
CA ALA A 159 14.72 16.82 -25.82
C ALA A 159 15.70 16.07 -26.73
N ILE A 160 15.98 14.80 -26.44
CA ILE A 160 16.93 13.96 -27.17
C ILE A 160 16.56 13.90 -28.66
N GLN A 161 15.32 13.52 -28.98
CA GLN A 161 14.85 13.34 -30.37
C GLN A 161 14.91 14.62 -31.21
N LEU A 162 14.57 15.77 -30.62
CA LEU A 162 14.41 17.03 -31.35
C LEU A 162 15.63 17.96 -31.25
N LYS A 163 16.64 17.60 -30.45
CA LYS A 163 17.89 18.35 -30.19
C LYS A 163 19.12 17.42 -30.01
N PRO A 164 19.37 16.40 -30.86
CA PRO A 164 20.43 15.40 -30.63
C PRO A 164 21.87 15.97 -30.67
N ASN A 165 22.05 17.21 -31.15
CA ASN A 165 23.32 17.91 -31.14
C ASN A 165 23.49 18.90 -29.98
N SER A 166 22.50 19.03 -29.09
CA SER A 166 22.62 19.74 -27.81
C SER A 166 23.68 19.08 -26.92
N LYS A 167 24.32 19.86 -26.05
CA LYS A 167 25.19 19.31 -24.99
C LYS A 167 24.40 18.61 -23.89
N TRP A 168 23.18 19.09 -23.58
CA TRP A 168 22.31 18.59 -22.49
C TRP A 168 21.64 17.23 -22.75
N VAL A 169 22.11 16.48 -23.75
CA VAL A 169 21.51 15.21 -24.15
C VAL A 169 21.80 14.13 -23.11
N ASP A 170 22.99 14.12 -22.50
CA ASP A 170 23.36 13.19 -21.45
C ASP A 170 22.63 13.46 -20.13
N ASP A 171 22.38 14.71 -19.77
CA ASP A 171 21.52 15.04 -18.61
C ASP A 171 20.08 14.53 -18.83
N CYS A 172 19.56 14.60 -20.06
CA CYS A 172 18.25 14.02 -20.40
C CYS A 172 18.25 12.48 -20.27
N TYR A 173 19.29 11.78 -20.73
CA TYR A 173 19.43 10.34 -20.48
C TYR A 173 19.59 10.02 -18.98
N LEU A 174 20.28 10.88 -18.21
CA LEU A 174 20.45 10.71 -16.77
C LEU A 174 19.09 10.77 -16.05
N LEU A 175 18.25 11.75 -16.38
CA LEU A 175 16.89 11.84 -15.82
C LEU A 175 16.03 10.65 -16.21
N ILE A 176 16.13 10.16 -17.46
CA ILE A 176 15.41 8.96 -17.91
C ILE A 176 15.84 7.74 -17.08
N GLY A 177 17.15 7.53 -16.88
CA GLY A 177 17.66 6.42 -16.07
C GLY A 177 17.27 6.54 -14.60
N GLN A 178 17.30 7.75 -14.03
CA GLN A 178 16.85 8.02 -12.66
C GLN A 178 15.35 7.76 -12.49
N SER A 179 14.52 8.16 -13.47
CA SER A 179 13.09 7.85 -13.48
C SER A 179 12.81 6.35 -13.55
N TYR A 180 13.52 5.60 -14.42
CA TYR A 180 13.37 4.15 -14.48
C TYR A 180 13.82 3.47 -13.18
N TYR A 181 14.92 3.92 -12.56
CA TYR A 181 15.37 3.40 -11.26
C TYR A 181 14.31 3.58 -10.18
N LEU A 182 13.71 4.77 -10.05
CA LEU A 182 12.65 5.01 -9.08
C LEU A 182 11.35 4.25 -9.42
N LYS A 183 11.07 3.97 -10.70
CA LYS A 183 9.97 3.09 -11.13
C LYS A 183 10.22 1.58 -10.95
N GLY A 184 11.40 1.16 -10.49
CA GLY A 184 11.75 -0.26 -10.34
C GLY A 184 12.28 -0.95 -11.61
N ASP A 185 12.38 -0.22 -12.73
CA ASP A 185 12.87 -0.74 -14.02
C ASP A 185 14.40 -0.70 -14.05
N LYS A 186 15.02 -1.75 -13.46
CA LYS A 186 16.48 -1.91 -13.35
C LYS A 186 17.13 -2.05 -14.74
N GLU A 187 16.43 -2.63 -15.71
CA GLU A 187 16.86 -2.89 -17.08
C GLU A 187 17.00 -1.58 -17.87
N SER A 188 15.95 -0.76 -17.94
CA SER A 188 15.98 0.52 -18.64
C SER A 188 16.87 1.54 -17.92
N ALA A 189 16.91 1.51 -16.59
CA ALA A 189 17.81 2.34 -15.79
C ALA A 189 19.29 2.05 -16.12
N SER A 190 19.72 0.79 -15.94
CA SER A 190 21.10 0.38 -16.22
C SER A 190 21.47 0.59 -17.70
N SER A 191 20.56 0.30 -18.64
CA SER A 191 20.77 0.57 -20.07
C SER A 191 21.02 2.04 -20.37
N SER A 192 20.25 2.96 -19.74
CA SER A 192 20.46 4.41 -19.92
C SER A 192 21.81 4.86 -19.33
N PHE A 193 22.17 4.40 -18.13
CA PHE A 193 23.44 4.76 -17.51
C PHE A 193 24.65 4.15 -18.25
N GLN A 194 24.56 2.91 -18.74
CA GLN A 194 25.54 2.30 -19.66
C GLN A 194 25.68 3.13 -20.94
N TYR A 195 24.57 3.57 -21.54
CA TYR A 195 24.61 4.42 -22.74
C TYR A 195 25.35 5.74 -22.48
N ILE A 196 25.11 6.41 -21.35
CA ILE A 196 25.82 7.65 -20.99
C ILE A 196 27.32 7.37 -20.79
N THR A 197 27.66 6.36 -19.98
CA THR A 197 29.05 6.03 -19.62
C THR A 197 29.88 5.49 -20.79
N LYS A 198 29.25 4.86 -21.78
CA LYS A 198 29.90 4.41 -23.02
C LYS A 198 30.09 5.57 -24.01
N ASN A 199 29.05 6.36 -24.29
CA ASN A 199 29.03 7.27 -25.44
C ASN A 199 29.47 8.71 -25.12
N PHE A 200 29.46 9.15 -23.85
CA PHE A 200 29.81 10.52 -23.47
C PHE A 200 31.19 10.58 -22.81
N SER A 201 32.08 11.40 -23.38
CA SER A 201 33.50 11.42 -23.01
C SER A 201 33.75 12.11 -21.66
N LYS A 202 34.94 11.91 -21.07
CA LYS A 202 35.40 12.64 -19.87
C LYS A 202 35.52 14.17 -20.06
N ASN A 203 35.39 14.66 -21.30
CA ASN A 203 35.43 16.08 -21.68
C ASN A 203 34.09 16.53 -22.29
N ILE A 204 33.78 17.83 -22.16
CA ILE A 204 32.69 18.49 -22.91
C ILE A 204 32.85 18.22 -24.41
N ARG A 205 31.76 17.91 -25.12
CA ARG A 205 31.67 17.51 -26.54
C ARG A 205 32.34 18.51 -27.52
N LYS A 206 33.67 18.44 -27.66
CA LYS A 206 34.43 19.16 -28.70
C LYS A 206 34.32 18.41 -30.04
N LEU A 207 33.43 18.89 -30.92
CA LEU A 207 33.27 18.39 -32.28
C LEU A 207 34.61 18.36 -33.06
N PRO A 208 34.93 17.28 -33.79
CA PRO A 208 36.19 17.15 -34.52
C PRO A 208 36.23 18.09 -35.74
N LYS A 209 36.95 19.21 -35.61
CA LYS A 209 37.03 20.29 -36.62
C LYS A 209 37.44 19.86 -38.05
N LYS A 210 38.08 18.69 -38.22
CA LYS A 210 38.49 18.16 -39.54
C LYS A 210 37.29 17.75 -40.42
N GLN A 211 36.35 16.98 -39.89
CA GLN A 211 35.24 16.41 -40.68
C GLN A 211 34.26 17.49 -41.16
N LEU A 212 33.91 18.45 -40.29
CA LEU A 212 33.03 19.58 -40.63
C LEU A 212 33.57 20.43 -41.79
N LYS A 213 34.89 20.63 -41.90
CA LYS A 213 35.51 21.36 -43.02
C LYS A 213 35.42 20.59 -44.35
N GLN A 214 35.43 19.26 -44.33
CA GLN A 214 35.35 18.44 -45.55
C GLN A 214 33.90 18.33 -46.05
N ALA A 215 32.93 18.14 -45.14
CA ALA A 215 31.50 18.12 -45.48
C ALA A 215 31.06 19.45 -46.11
N ALA A 216 31.32 20.59 -45.43
CA ALA A 216 30.94 21.91 -45.92
C ALA A 216 31.55 22.26 -47.29
N LYS A 217 32.76 21.77 -47.59
CA LYS A 217 33.42 22.03 -48.89
C LYS A 217 32.81 21.21 -50.04
N LYS A 218 32.23 20.02 -49.78
CA LYS A 218 31.42 19.30 -50.78
C LYS A 218 30.03 19.95 -50.95
N GLU A 219 29.40 20.35 -49.85
CA GLU A 219 28.05 20.93 -49.87
C GLU A 219 28.02 22.28 -50.62
N GLN A 220 29.01 23.15 -50.42
CA GLN A 220 29.16 24.43 -51.15
C GLN A 220 29.44 24.30 -52.65
N VAL A 221 30.01 23.18 -53.12
CA VAL A 221 30.19 22.94 -54.56
C VAL A 221 28.84 22.58 -55.18
N LYS A 222 28.10 21.66 -54.55
CA LYS A 222 26.78 21.23 -55.03
C LYS A 222 25.76 22.36 -55.01
N GLU A 223 25.73 23.15 -53.94
CA GLU A 223 24.89 24.34 -53.81
C GLU A 223 25.15 25.38 -54.92
N LYS A 224 26.38 25.49 -55.43
CA LYS A 224 26.70 26.36 -56.58
C LYS A 224 26.21 25.80 -57.93
N GLU A 225 26.21 24.49 -58.12
CA GLU A 225 25.69 23.86 -59.34
C GLU A 225 24.16 23.93 -59.40
N ASP A 226 23.49 23.63 -58.27
CA ASP A 226 22.04 23.68 -58.17
C ASP A 226 21.52 25.14 -58.33
N LEU A 227 22.21 26.13 -57.75
CA LEU A 227 21.90 27.55 -57.93
C LEU A 227 22.19 28.05 -59.37
N LYS A 228 23.07 27.39 -60.13
CA LYS A 228 23.28 27.70 -61.55
C LYS A 228 22.07 27.23 -62.38
N LYS A 229 21.62 25.99 -62.19
CA LYS A 229 20.44 25.42 -62.88
C LYS A 229 19.18 26.25 -62.64
N GLN A 230 18.89 26.60 -61.38
CA GLN A 230 17.75 27.45 -61.04
C GLN A 230 17.79 28.83 -61.72
N ARG A 231 18.98 29.41 -61.92
CA ARG A 231 19.13 30.69 -62.65
C ARG A 231 18.87 30.55 -64.14
N GLU A 232 19.23 29.42 -64.75
CA GLU A 232 18.99 29.11 -66.16
C GLU A 232 17.48 28.87 -66.41
N GLU A 233 16.80 28.13 -65.53
CA GLU A 233 15.34 27.97 -65.54
C GLU A 233 14.61 29.31 -65.34
N THR A 234 15.01 30.09 -64.33
CA THR A 234 14.42 31.43 -64.05
C THR A 234 14.63 32.41 -65.24
N GLN A 235 15.71 32.26 -66.02
CA GLN A 235 15.88 33.03 -67.25
C GLN A 235 14.98 32.55 -68.41
N LYS A 236 14.64 31.27 -68.44
CA LYS A 236 13.74 30.68 -69.44
C LYS A 236 12.30 31.16 -69.22
N GLU A 237 11.79 31.01 -67.99
CA GLU A 237 10.47 31.53 -67.57
C GLU A 237 10.34 33.04 -67.84
N LYS A 238 11.38 33.83 -67.54
CA LYS A 238 11.38 35.28 -67.80
C LYS A 238 11.35 35.63 -69.28
N LYS A 239 11.91 34.80 -70.18
CA LYS A 239 11.81 34.99 -71.63
C LYS A 239 10.41 34.64 -72.14
N GLU A 240 9.80 33.58 -71.62
CA GLU A 240 8.45 33.15 -71.98
C GLU A 240 7.40 34.17 -71.50
N LEU A 241 7.47 34.60 -70.23
CA LEU A 241 6.63 35.67 -69.67
C LEU A 241 6.80 37.02 -70.39
N ALA A 242 8.01 37.32 -70.90
CA ALA A 242 8.24 38.50 -71.72
C ALA A 242 7.62 38.38 -73.13
N ALA A 243 7.68 37.21 -73.75
CA ALA A 243 7.04 36.94 -75.03
C ALA A 243 5.49 36.98 -74.92
N GLU A 244 4.94 36.44 -73.84
CA GLU A 244 3.51 36.47 -73.55
C GLU A 244 2.99 37.90 -73.30
N LYS A 245 3.69 38.68 -72.47
CA LYS A 245 3.39 40.12 -72.28
C LYS A 245 3.47 40.91 -73.60
N LYS A 246 4.37 40.55 -74.51
CA LYS A 246 4.47 41.16 -75.83
C LYS A 246 3.26 40.82 -76.72
N LYS A 247 2.78 39.56 -76.71
CA LYS A 247 1.53 39.14 -77.38
C LYS A 247 0.31 39.85 -76.79
N GLN A 248 0.23 40.02 -75.48
CA GLN A 248 -0.90 40.72 -74.85
C GLN A 248 -0.91 42.21 -75.20
N ALA A 249 0.24 42.91 -75.09
CA ALA A 249 0.35 44.31 -75.47
C ALA A 249 -0.02 44.58 -76.95
N GLU A 250 0.18 43.60 -77.85
CA GLU A 250 -0.25 43.72 -79.25
C GLU A 250 -1.77 43.53 -79.44
N LYS A 251 -2.43 42.68 -78.63
CA LYS A 251 -3.90 42.62 -78.55
C LYS A 251 -4.47 43.94 -78.04
N ASP A 252 -3.95 44.41 -76.89
CA ASP A 252 -4.38 45.66 -76.25
C ASP A 252 -4.21 46.87 -77.20
N LYS A 253 -3.16 46.87 -78.04
CA LYS A 253 -2.97 47.89 -79.07
C LYS A 253 -4.06 47.85 -80.15
N LYS A 254 -4.34 46.67 -80.72
CA LYS A 254 -5.36 46.50 -81.77
C LYS A 254 -6.77 46.82 -81.28
N GLU A 255 -7.04 46.56 -80.00
CA GLU A 255 -8.29 46.97 -79.34
C GLU A 255 -8.36 48.49 -79.15
N ARG A 256 -7.31 49.12 -78.61
CA ARG A 256 -7.22 50.59 -78.47
C ARG A 256 -7.34 51.33 -79.80
N GLU A 257 -6.83 50.77 -80.90
CA GLU A 257 -6.99 51.35 -82.24
C GLU A 257 -8.46 51.34 -82.70
N LYS A 258 -9.21 50.24 -82.48
CA LYS A 258 -10.66 50.18 -82.73
C LYS A 258 -11.43 51.21 -81.88
N THR A 259 -11.14 51.29 -80.58
CA THR A 259 -11.80 52.26 -79.68
C THR A 259 -11.48 53.71 -80.08
N ARG A 260 -10.25 53.98 -80.54
CA ARG A 260 -9.84 55.30 -81.04
C ARG A 260 -10.58 55.69 -82.32
N GLU A 261 -10.86 54.72 -83.20
CA GLU A 261 -11.60 54.96 -84.43
C GLU A 261 -13.10 55.16 -84.21
N GLN A 262 -13.71 54.43 -83.26
CA GLN A 262 -15.08 54.72 -82.79
C GLN A 262 -15.19 56.15 -82.24
N LYS A 263 -14.30 56.53 -81.30
CA LYS A 263 -14.26 57.89 -80.74
C LYS A 263 -13.99 58.97 -81.79
N LYS A 264 -13.25 58.66 -82.87
CA LYS A 264 -13.05 59.58 -84.01
C LYS A 264 -14.35 59.80 -84.80
N LYS A 265 -15.17 58.76 -84.99
CA LYS A 265 -16.49 58.86 -85.65
C LYS A 265 -17.51 59.63 -84.79
N GLU A 266 -17.51 59.42 -83.47
CA GLU A 266 -18.33 60.20 -82.53
C GLU A 266 -17.92 61.69 -82.50
N LEU A 267 -16.62 61.97 -82.48
CA LEU A 267 -16.10 63.34 -82.49
C LEU A 267 -16.46 64.10 -83.77
N GLU A 268 -16.47 63.44 -84.94
CA GLU A 268 -16.96 64.03 -86.19
C GLU A 268 -18.47 64.31 -86.17
N LYS A 269 -19.28 63.42 -85.56
CA LYS A 269 -20.72 63.67 -85.36
C LYS A 269 -20.94 64.91 -84.48
N SER A 270 -20.25 64.97 -83.34
CA SER A 270 -20.27 66.10 -82.40
C SER A 270 -19.84 67.42 -83.06
N LYS A 271 -18.80 67.43 -83.90
CA LYS A 271 -18.38 68.62 -84.67
C LYS A 271 -19.47 69.12 -85.62
N LYS A 272 -20.16 68.23 -86.33
CA LYS A 272 -21.25 68.61 -87.26
C LYS A 272 -22.46 69.20 -86.54
N GLU A 273 -22.79 68.69 -85.36
CA GLU A 273 -23.83 69.25 -84.49
C GLU A 273 -23.42 70.63 -83.95
N ARG A 274 -22.18 70.76 -83.46
CA ARG A 274 -21.63 72.03 -82.95
C ARG A 274 -21.46 73.11 -84.03
N GLN A 275 -21.24 72.73 -85.29
CA GLN A 275 -21.27 73.66 -86.42
C GLN A 275 -22.68 74.19 -86.72
N LYS A 276 -23.74 73.36 -86.61
CA LYS A 276 -25.13 73.83 -86.74
C LYS A 276 -25.49 74.82 -85.63
N GLU A 277 -25.08 74.53 -84.39
CA GLU A 277 -25.27 75.40 -83.23
C GLU A 277 -24.56 76.76 -83.41
N LEU A 278 -23.31 76.75 -83.91
CA LEU A 278 -22.55 77.97 -84.22
C LEU A 278 -23.17 78.79 -85.37
N ALA A 279 -23.81 78.14 -86.35
CA ALA A 279 -24.53 78.83 -87.41
C ALA A 279 -25.80 79.54 -86.89
N GLN A 280 -26.55 78.91 -85.98
CA GLN A 280 -27.66 79.57 -85.28
C GLN A 280 -27.17 80.75 -84.41
N LYS A 281 -26.10 80.57 -83.63
CA LYS A 281 -25.50 81.64 -82.81
C LYS A 281 -24.92 82.80 -83.63
N LYS A 282 -24.49 82.57 -84.88
CA LYS A 282 -24.17 83.66 -85.83
C LYS A 282 -25.42 84.46 -86.22
N LYS A 283 -26.51 83.81 -86.63
CA LYS A 283 -27.78 84.50 -86.97
C LYS A 283 -28.38 85.28 -85.79
N GLN A 284 -28.17 84.81 -84.56
CA GLN A 284 -28.53 85.54 -83.34
C GLN A 284 -27.71 86.85 -83.23
N ARG A 285 -26.38 86.75 -83.33
CA ARG A 285 -25.46 87.89 -83.18
C ARG A 285 -25.57 88.94 -84.27
N GLU A 286 -26.00 88.58 -85.48
CA GLU A 286 -26.28 89.59 -86.53
C GLU A 286 -27.49 90.47 -86.22
N LYS A 287 -28.54 89.91 -85.58
CA LYS A 287 -29.67 90.71 -85.10
C LYS A 287 -29.21 91.68 -83.99
N GLU A 288 -28.44 91.19 -83.03
CA GLU A 288 -27.85 92.01 -81.96
C GLU A 288 -26.91 93.10 -82.48
N LYS A 289 -26.12 92.83 -83.53
CA LYS A 289 -25.24 93.83 -84.16
C LYS A 289 -26.03 94.97 -84.81
N LYS A 290 -27.10 94.65 -85.56
CA LYS A 290 -28.00 95.64 -86.16
C LYS A 290 -28.75 96.50 -85.12
N GLN A 291 -29.01 95.95 -83.93
CA GLN A 291 -29.52 96.72 -82.78
C GLN A 291 -28.48 97.76 -82.32
N ARG A 292 -27.25 97.32 -82.04
CA ARG A 292 -26.16 98.17 -81.50
C ARG A 292 -25.64 99.21 -82.49
N GLU A 293 -25.78 98.98 -83.80
CA GLU A 293 -25.43 99.96 -84.84
C GLU A 293 -26.43 101.13 -84.89
N LYS A 294 -27.74 100.87 -84.64
CA LYS A 294 -28.74 101.96 -84.47
C LYS A 294 -28.48 102.80 -83.21
N GLU A 295 -28.00 102.18 -82.14
CA GLU A 295 -27.64 102.89 -80.90
C GLU A 295 -26.37 103.74 -81.07
N ARG A 296 -25.32 103.20 -81.71
CA ARG A 296 -24.10 103.96 -82.02
C ARG A 296 -24.36 105.18 -82.90
N ALA A 297 -25.29 105.10 -83.86
CA ALA A 297 -25.67 106.22 -84.72
C ALA A 297 -26.24 107.43 -83.95
N LYS A 298 -26.91 107.21 -82.81
CA LYS A 298 -27.41 108.30 -81.95
C LYS A 298 -26.32 108.97 -81.09
N ALA A 299 -25.20 108.29 -80.84
CA ALA A 299 -24.19 108.72 -79.87
C ALA A 299 -23.01 109.55 -80.45
N GLN A 300 -22.94 109.77 -81.76
CA GLN A 300 -21.78 110.41 -82.42
C GLN A 300 -21.97 111.86 -82.90
N LYS A 301 -23.13 112.50 -82.69
CA LYS A 301 -23.37 113.90 -83.10
C LYS A 301 -23.19 114.97 -82.00
N ALA A 302 -22.72 114.61 -80.80
CA ALA A 302 -22.55 115.55 -79.68
C ALA A 302 -21.21 115.38 -78.93
N LYS A 303 -20.10 115.87 -79.50
CA LYS A 303 -18.83 116.08 -78.76
C LYS A 303 -18.12 117.35 -79.25
N LYS A 304 -18.06 118.40 -78.41
CA LYS A 304 -17.32 119.64 -78.65
C LYS A 304 -16.96 120.30 -77.30
N LYS A 305 -15.67 120.29 -76.91
CA LYS A 305 -15.11 120.67 -75.57
C LYS A 305 -15.52 119.67 -74.45
N GLY A 306 -14.75 119.36 -73.38
CA GLY A 306 -13.37 119.67 -72.96
C GLY A 306 -12.84 118.63 -71.90
N LYS A 307 -11.65 118.87 -71.28
CA LYS A 307 -11.01 118.07 -70.18
C LYS A 307 -11.74 118.26 -68.81
N PRO A 308 -11.48 117.50 -67.69
CA PRO A 308 -10.30 116.70 -67.28
C PRO A 308 -10.58 115.26 -66.71
N ALA A 309 -9.88 114.80 -65.64
CA ALA A 309 -9.79 113.41 -65.09
C ALA A 309 -10.27 113.32 -63.60
N PRO A 310 -10.01 112.29 -62.72
CA PRO A 310 -9.44 110.90 -62.83
C PRO A 310 -10.15 109.77 -61.97
N GLN A 311 -9.52 108.57 -61.86
CA GLN A 311 -9.61 107.50 -60.80
C GLN A 311 -10.79 106.46 -60.65
N SER A 312 -10.40 105.27 -60.10
CA SER A 312 -11.11 104.45 -59.05
C SER A 312 -11.90 103.13 -59.36
N LYS A 313 -11.38 101.99 -58.82
CA LYS A 313 -12.00 100.81 -58.13
C LYS A 313 -12.93 99.75 -58.82
N SER A 314 -12.48 98.47 -58.75
CA SER A 314 -13.25 97.22 -58.40
C SER A 314 -14.41 96.74 -59.32
N LYS A 315 -15.01 95.53 -59.25
CA LYS A 315 -15.12 94.49 -58.18
C LYS A 315 -15.66 93.13 -58.76
N THR A 316 -15.14 91.96 -58.33
CA THR A 316 -15.81 90.60 -58.23
C THR A 316 -16.54 89.98 -59.47
N SER A 317 -16.93 88.69 -59.54
CA SER A 317 -17.16 87.61 -58.54
C SER A 317 -16.94 86.15 -59.09
N ASN A 318 -16.78 85.20 -58.16
CA ASN A 318 -17.31 83.80 -58.03
C ASN A 318 -17.66 82.93 -59.27
N THR A 319 -17.55 81.58 -59.28
CA THR A 319 -16.99 80.49 -58.40
C THR A 319 -16.86 79.23 -59.31
N GLY A 320 -15.95 78.27 -59.16
CA GLY A 320 -15.69 77.35 -58.03
C GLY A 320 -16.52 76.05 -58.18
N LYS A 321 -16.07 74.81 -57.90
CA LYS A 321 -14.77 74.21 -57.48
C LYS A 321 -14.85 72.69 -57.84
N LYS A 322 -13.91 72.00 -58.52
CA LYS A 322 -12.56 71.50 -58.10
C LYS A 322 -12.63 70.49 -56.91
N THR A 323 -11.83 69.42 -56.75
CA THR A 323 -10.45 69.01 -57.12
C THR A 323 -10.25 67.49 -56.84
N ASP A 324 -9.16 66.74 -57.13
CA ASP A 324 -8.05 66.71 -58.13
C ASP A 324 -7.22 65.41 -57.90
N ASP A 325 -6.55 64.90 -58.94
CA ASP A 325 -5.14 64.41 -59.13
C ASP A 325 -4.28 63.80 -57.97
N ASP A 326 -3.29 62.88 -58.12
CA ASP A 326 -2.47 62.30 -59.23
C ASP A 326 -0.99 62.82 -59.33
N LYS A 327 0.01 61.90 -59.52
CA LYS A 327 1.45 62.12 -59.92
C LYS A 327 2.42 62.88 -58.96
N GLU A 328 3.77 62.94 -59.09
CA GLU A 328 4.84 62.12 -59.75
C GLU A 328 6.29 62.43 -59.21
N VAL A 329 7.24 61.47 -59.37
CA VAL A 329 8.67 61.61 -59.82
C VAL A 329 9.77 62.39 -59.02
N LYS A 330 10.80 61.62 -58.58
CA LYS A 330 12.29 61.83 -58.56
C LYS A 330 13.10 62.65 -57.49
N THR A 331 14.33 62.12 -57.31
CA THR A 331 15.67 62.72 -57.02
C THR A 331 16.09 63.30 -55.65
N GLU A 332 17.02 62.55 -55.02
CA GLU A 332 18.34 62.95 -54.47
C GLU A 332 18.52 63.76 -53.15
N ALA A 333 19.72 63.51 -52.56
CA ALA A 333 20.50 64.29 -51.59
C ALA A 333 20.21 64.23 -50.06
N LYS A 334 21.32 64.44 -49.34
CA LYS A 334 21.57 64.67 -47.89
C LYS A 334 22.05 66.15 -47.74
N PRO A 335 22.38 66.74 -46.55
CA PRO A 335 22.48 66.19 -45.18
C PRO A 335 21.87 67.05 -44.01
N ALA A 336 21.86 66.46 -42.80
CA ALA A 336 22.21 66.99 -41.45
C ALA A 336 21.73 68.34 -40.83
N ASP A 337 21.44 68.22 -39.53
CA ASP A 337 21.83 69.07 -38.37
C ASP A 337 20.84 70.07 -37.70
N THR A 338 21.20 70.47 -36.46
CA THR A 338 20.63 71.48 -35.53
C THR A 338 19.33 71.19 -34.74
N GLN A 339 19.52 70.62 -33.54
CA GLN A 339 19.20 71.11 -32.16
C GLN A 339 17.96 72.02 -31.81
N PRO A 340 17.58 72.16 -30.51
CA PRO A 340 16.20 72.43 -30.04
C PRO A 340 15.94 73.91 -29.63
N PRO A 341 14.83 74.27 -28.90
CA PRO A 341 14.89 74.24 -27.42
C PRO A 341 13.55 74.19 -26.58
N LEU A 342 13.69 73.75 -25.31
CA LEU A 342 13.20 74.36 -24.02
C LEU A 342 11.71 74.58 -23.58
N LYS A 343 11.57 74.61 -22.23
CA LYS A 343 10.55 75.23 -21.31
C LYS A 343 9.13 74.63 -21.23
N ASP A 344 8.35 74.69 -20.15
CA ASP A 344 8.49 74.85 -18.65
C ASP A 344 7.10 74.45 -18.01
N GLU A 345 6.63 74.64 -16.75
CA GLU A 345 7.03 75.35 -15.51
C GLU A 345 6.34 74.71 -14.24
N SER A 346 6.36 75.39 -13.06
CA SER A 346 5.49 75.32 -11.84
C SER A 346 5.10 73.96 -11.16
N LYS A 347 5.28 73.70 -9.84
CA LYS A 347 4.85 74.36 -8.55
C LYS A 347 3.36 74.13 -8.18
N GLU A 348 2.88 73.95 -6.92
CA GLU A 348 3.40 73.75 -5.53
C GLU A 348 2.21 73.30 -4.60
N GLU A 349 2.28 72.96 -3.29
CA GLU A 349 3.36 72.88 -2.28
C GLU A 349 3.47 71.44 -1.67
N SER A 350 3.25 71.03 -0.39
CA SER A 350 2.85 71.63 0.91
C SER A 350 3.48 70.92 2.15
N ASN A 351 3.09 71.29 3.40
CA ASN A 351 3.83 71.04 4.66
C ASN A 351 3.05 70.32 5.81
N LYS A 352 3.78 69.53 6.64
CA LYS A 352 3.72 69.38 8.14
C LYS A 352 2.45 68.84 8.85
N THR A 353 2.46 68.33 10.11
CA THR A 353 3.52 68.14 11.17
C THR A 353 3.29 66.88 12.05
N GLU A 354 4.10 66.72 13.12
CA GLU A 354 3.99 65.81 14.29
C GLU A 354 2.57 65.74 14.94
N GLU A 355 2.15 64.80 15.82
CA GLU A 355 2.76 63.67 16.59
C GLU A 355 1.59 62.70 17.04
N ASP A 356 1.62 61.63 17.88
CA ASP A 356 2.57 60.87 18.73
C ASP A 356 1.95 59.45 19.03
N ASN A 357 2.63 58.63 19.87
CA ASN A 357 2.18 57.56 20.78
C ASN A 357 2.36 56.06 20.41
N ASN A 358 2.88 55.33 21.41
CA ASN A 358 3.27 53.92 21.37
C ASN A 358 2.11 52.93 21.52
N ALA A 359 2.04 51.88 20.67
CA ALA A 359 1.22 50.69 20.92
C ALA A 359 1.62 49.41 20.10
N ALA A 360 2.92 49.16 19.82
CA ALA A 360 3.29 48.20 18.77
C ALA A 360 4.54 47.30 18.99
N ASP A 361 4.75 46.71 20.16
CA ASP A 361 5.91 45.80 20.42
C ASP A 361 5.56 44.37 20.91
N LYS A 362 4.47 43.79 20.40
CA LYS A 362 4.19 42.33 20.51
C LYS A 362 4.22 41.62 19.15
N ASN A 363 3.51 42.14 18.15
CA ASN A 363 3.34 41.50 16.83
C ASN A 363 4.65 41.36 16.03
N LYS A 364 5.74 42.02 16.44
CA LYS A 364 7.04 41.95 15.77
C LYS A 364 7.74 40.60 15.96
N LYS A 365 7.61 39.96 17.14
CA LYS A 365 8.22 38.65 17.41
C LYS A 365 7.51 37.51 16.70
N GLU A 366 6.18 37.56 16.59
CA GLU A 366 5.42 36.55 15.83
C GLU A 366 5.69 36.68 14.33
N ALA A 367 5.73 37.89 13.77
CA ALA A 367 6.07 38.14 12.37
C ALA A 367 7.56 37.92 12.00
N GLU A 368 8.42 37.64 12.98
CA GLU A 368 9.78 37.09 12.79
C GLU A 368 9.79 35.56 12.96
N LYS A 369 9.08 35.01 13.95
CA LYS A 369 8.96 33.56 14.16
C LYS A 369 8.32 32.84 12.97
N ASP A 370 7.20 33.36 12.47
CA ASP A 370 6.46 32.83 11.30
C ASP A 370 7.32 32.86 10.01
N LYS A 371 8.14 33.90 9.84
CA LYS A 371 9.17 33.95 8.77
C LYS A 371 10.30 32.96 9.00
N THR A 372 10.69 32.70 10.25
CA THR A 372 11.73 31.72 10.57
C THR A 372 11.23 30.32 10.24
N GLU A 373 10.02 29.95 10.66
CA GLU A 373 9.39 28.65 10.37
C GLU A 373 9.14 28.47 8.86
N THR A 374 8.73 29.51 8.15
CA THR A 374 8.59 29.51 6.67
C THR A 374 9.96 29.37 5.95
N ILE A 375 11.05 29.88 6.53
CA ILE A 375 12.41 29.74 5.98
C ILE A 375 12.98 28.36 6.32
N GLU A 376 12.76 27.83 7.53
CA GLU A 376 13.28 26.54 7.95
C GLU A 376 12.62 25.39 7.20
N THR A 377 11.29 25.42 7.00
CA THR A 377 10.57 24.46 6.14
C THR A 377 11.09 24.49 4.69
N ALA A 378 11.30 25.67 4.11
CA ALA A 378 11.90 25.80 2.78
C ALA A 378 13.38 25.34 2.73
N GLU A 379 14.16 25.51 3.81
CA GLU A 379 15.50 24.93 3.96
C GLU A 379 15.47 23.41 4.21
N GLU A 380 14.37 22.82 4.68
CA GLU A 380 14.22 21.36 4.78
C GLU A 380 13.88 20.71 3.44
N ASP A 381 12.85 21.17 2.72
CA ASP A 381 12.52 20.67 1.38
C ASP A 381 13.72 20.76 0.42
N THR A 382 14.49 21.85 0.47
CA THR A 382 15.69 22.01 -0.37
C THR A 382 16.89 21.15 0.05
N THR A 383 16.92 20.61 1.27
CA THR A 383 18.01 19.73 1.75
C THR A 383 17.65 18.25 1.81
N ALA A 384 16.37 17.89 1.88
CA ALA A 384 15.85 16.59 1.47
C ALA A 384 16.40 16.21 0.08
N LEU A 385 16.23 17.10 -0.89
CA LEU A 385 16.76 16.98 -2.25
C LEU A 385 18.28 16.74 -2.30
N ALA A 386 19.04 17.35 -1.39
CA ALA A 386 20.49 17.14 -1.29
C ALA A 386 20.86 15.74 -0.78
N GLY A 387 20.02 15.08 0.02
CA GLY A 387 20.18 13.67 0.43
C GLY A 387 19.97 12.68 -0.72
N ILE A 388 19.18 13.06 -1.73
CA ILE A 388 18.81 12.24 -2.89
C ILE A 388 19.79 12.48 -4.08
N GLY A 389 20.83 13.30 -3.85
CA GLY A 389 21.85 13.65 -4.85
C GLY A 389 21.42 14.75 -5.83
N LEU A 390 20.34 15.49 -5.51
CA LEU A 390 19.70 16.45 -6.40
C LEU A 390 20.02 17.89 -5.99
N ILE A 391 21.09 18.44 -6.55
CA ILE A 391 21.47 19.84 -6.32
C ILE A 391 20.47 20.76 -7.05
N ALA A 392 19.61 21.43 -6.29
CA ALA A 392 18.81 22.57 -6.77
C ALA A 392 19.50 23.93 -6.48
N GLU A 393 20.29 24.04 -5.41
CA GLU A 393 20.86 25.33 -4.95
C GLU A 393 21.78 26.04 -5.95
N GLU A 394 22.62 25.31 -6.70
CA GLU A 394 23.72 25.93 -7.48
C GLU A 394 23.27 26.67 -8.75
N GLU A 395 22.03 26.55 -9.22
CA GLU A 395 21.53 27.40 -10.32
C GLU A 395 20.94 28.74 -9.84
N ALA A 396 20.58 28.88 -8.55
CA ALA A 396 20.03 30.12 -7.99
C ALA A 396 21.11 31.09 -7.50
N LYS A 397 22.17 30.59 -6.86
CA LYS A 397 23.24 31.41 -6.23
C LYS A 397 24.35 31.76 -7.23
N GLY A 398 24.01 32.51 -8.28
CA GLY A 398 24.86 32.80 -9.45
C GLY A 398 25.17 34.29 -9.72
N SER A 399 25.76 35.00 -8.75
CA SER A 399 26.12 36.42 -8.91
C SER A 399 27.26 36.68 -9.92
N ALA A 400 27.38 37.94 -10.33
CA ALA A 400 28.24 38.49 -11.38
C ALA A 400 29.65 37.85 -11.53
N GLY A 401 29.83 36.96 -12.52
CA GLY A 401 31.17 36.44 -12.86
C GLY A 401 31.24 35.30 -13.88
N GLY A 402 31.15 35.61 -15.18
CA GLY A 402 31.74 34.83 -16.29
C GLY A 402 31.29 33.37 -16.58
N GLY A 403 30.64 32.65 -15.67
CA GLY A 403 30.48 31.19 -15.74
C GLY A 403 29.30 30.63 -16.54
N PHE A 404 28.40 31.48 -17.03
CA PHE A 404 26.97 31.20 -17.29
C PHE A 404 26.60 30.13 -18.37
N MET A 405 27.55 29.41 -18.97
CA MET A 405 27.28 28.49 -20.09
C MET A 405 28.07 27.17 -20.13
N GLN A 406 28.87 26.85 -19.11
CA GLN A 406 29.66 25.60 -19.08
C GLN A 406 28.84 24.40 -18.56
N HIS A 407 28.39 23.57 -19.49
CA HIS A 407 27.87 22.22 -19.23
C HIS A 407 28.99 21.28 -18.73
N LYS A 408 28.63 20.25 -17.96
CA LYS A 408 29.54 19.22 -17.44
C LYS A 408 28.95 17.86 -17.86
N PRO A 409 29.72 16.94 -18.46
CA PRO A 409 29.17 15.67 -18.90
C PRO A 409 28.59 14.85 -17.73
N ALA A 410 27.37 14.33 -17.89
CA ALA A 410 26.65 13.53 -16.90
C ALA A 410 27.29 12.14 -16.65
N ARG A 411 28.43 11.84 -17.29
CA ARG A 411 29.18 10.58 -17.23
C ARG A 411 29.43 10.07 -15.81
N TYR A 412 29.89 10.94 -14.89
CA TYR A 412 30.29 10.51 -13.55
C TYR A 412 29.08 10.24 -12.65
N ASP A 413 28.02 11.03 -12.79
CA ASP A 413 26.73 10.75 -12.17
C ASP A 413 26.14 9.44 -12.69
N ALA A 414 26.19 9.21 -14.01
CA ALA A 414 25.76 7.94 -14.60
C ALA A 414 26.61 6.73 -14.12
N MET A 415 27.90 6.90 -13.82
CA MET A 415 28.70 5.84 -13.17
C MET A 415 28.18 5.52 -11.77
N ILE A 416 27.90 6.54 -10.95
CA ILE A 416 27.36 6.35 -9.59
C ILE A 416 26.00 5.65 -9.65
N TRP A 417 25.09 6.13 -10.50
CA TRP A 417 23.75 5.55 -10.65
C TRP A 417 23.76 4.16 -11.32
N LEU A 418 24.70 3.87 -12.21
CA LEU A 418 24.91 2.51 -12.74
C LEU A 418 25.33 1.54 -11.64
N ALA A 419 26.31 1.92 -10.81
CA ALA A 419 26.75 1.10 -9.68
C ALA A 419 25.63 0.88 -8.65
N ARG A 420 24.83 1.92 -8.34
CA ARG A 420 23.60 1.76 -7.54
C ARG A 420 22.65 0.74 -8.18
N THR A 421 22.38 0.86 -9.48
CA THR A 421 21.49 -0.07 -10.19
C THR A 421 22.02 -1.50 -10.16
N TYR A 422 23.34 -1.69 -10.22
CA TYR A 422 23.96 -3.02 -10.09
C TYR A 422 23.88 -3.58 -8.65
N ILE A 423 24.04 -2.75 -7.61
CA ILE A 423 23.80 -3.18 -6.21
C ILE A 423 22.36 -3.67 -6.05
N GLU A 424 21.39 -2.94 -6.59
CA GLU A 424 19.95 -3.30 -6.55
C GLU A 424 19.61 -4.51 -7.45
N LYS A 425 20.53 -4.95 -8.33
CA LYS A 425 20.45 -6.19 -9.11
C LYS A 425 21.26 -7.34 -8.51
N GLU A 426 21.88 -7.13 -7.34
CA GLU A 426 22.82 -8.06 -6.70
C GLU A 426 24.08 -8.36 -7.56
N TRP A 427 24.32 -7.52 -8.57
CA TRP A 427 25.48 -7.57 -9.49
C TRP A 427 26.68 -6.87 -8.82
N TYR A 428 27.10 -7.41 -7.68
CA TYR A 428 28.08 -6.81 -6.78
C TYR A 428 29.47 -6.71 -7.44
N SER A 429 29.86 -7.66 -8.29
CA SER A 429 31.13 -7.64 -9.01
C SER A 429 31.21 -6.46 -9.98
N GLU A 430 30.14 -6.21 -10.73
CA GLU A 430 29.98 -5.12 -11.68
C GLU A 430 29.91 -3.77 -10.94
N ALA A 431 29.19 -3.70 -9.82
CA ALA A 431 29.16 -2.52 -8.96
C ALA A 431 30.56 -2.17 -8.43
N ALA A 432 31.29 -3.16 -7.91
CA ALA A 432 32.66 -2.99 -7.40
C ALA A 432 33.64 -2.54 -8.50
N GLN A 433 33.51 -3.07 -9.73
CA GLN A 433 34.30 -2.60 -10.87
C GLN A 433 34.03 -1.12 -11.19
N ILE A 434 32.76 -0.69 -11.23
CA ILE A 434 32.43 0.72 -11.50
C ILE A 434 32.91 1.64 -10.37
N ILE A 435 32.80 1.22 -9.11
CA ILE A 435 33.34 1.94 -7.94
C ILE A 435 34.86 2.08 -8.04
N LYS A 436 35.58 0.99 -8.36
CA LYS A 436 37.03 0.99 -8.56
C LYS A 436 37.46 1.96 -9.67
N ILE A 437 36.83 1.87 -10.84
CA ILE A 437 37.11 2.75 -11.99
C ILE A 437 36.84 4.22 -11.64
N ALA A 438 35.82 4.52 -10.83
CA ALA A 438 35.53 5.87 -10.35
C ALA A 438 36.60 6.37 -9.36
N LYS A 439 37.08 5.52 -8.44
CA LYS A 439 38.14 5.86 -7.46
C LYS A 439 39.52 6.05 -8.10
N GLU A 440 39.83 5.29 -9.16
CA GLU A 440 41.12 5.36 -9.87
C GLU A 440 41.20 6.50 -10.90
N ASP A 441 40.06 7.06 -11.33
CA ASP A 441 40.03 8.14 -12.31
C ASP A 441 40.50 9.48 -11.74
N ARG A 442 41.75 9.86 -12.03
CA ARG A 442 42.33 11.18 -11.68
C ARG A 442 41.55 12.39 -12.21
N ARG A 443 40.55 12.19 -13.10
CA ARG A 443 39.64 13.23 -13.60
C ARG A 443 38.25 13.24 -12.94
N PHE A 444 38.02 12.37 -11.96
CA PHE A 444 36.76 12.31 -11.23
C PHE A 444 36.47 13.65 -10.51
N PRO A 445 35.24 14.20 -10.56
CA PRO A 445 34.99 15.55 -10.05
C PRO A 445 35.15 15.63 -8.52
N LYS A 446 35.98 16.55 -8.03
CA LYS A 446 36.17 16.76 -6.57
C LYS A 446 34.86 17.02 -5.79
N LYS A 447 33.83 17.60 -6.44
CA LYS A 447 32.49 17.78 -5.83
C LYS A 447 31.73 16.46 -5.61
N LYS A 448 32.06 15.40 -6.35
CA LYS A 448 31.36 14.09 -6.34
C LYS A 448 32.05 13.02 -5.50
N LEU A 449 33.18 13.34 -4.86
CA LEU A 449 33.90 12.41 -3.97
C LEU A 449 33.06 12.00 -2.74
N ALA A 450 32.13 12.86 -2.29
CA ALA A 450 31.15 12.51 -1.27
C ALA A 450 30.20 11.43 -1.79
N ASP A 451 29.53 11.67 -2.91
CA ASP A 451 28.59 10.74 -3.56
C ASP A 451 29.22 9.37 -3.84
N LEU A 452 30.49 9.33 -4.26
CA LEU A 452 31.26 8.11 -4.50
C LEU A 452 31.60 7.35 -3.20
N ALA A 453 31.97 8.04 -2.13
CA ALA A 453 32.21 7.41 -0.83
C ALA A 453 30.89 6.93 -0.17
N THR A 454 29.78 7.64 -0.38
CA THR A 454 28.43 7.20 0.04
C THR A 454 27.99 5.97 -0.75
N LEU A 455 28.30 5.88 -2.05
CA LEU A 455 28.07 4.68 -2.86
C LEU A 455 28.90 3.48 -2.35
N GLU A 456 30.16 3.70 -1.96
CA GLU A 456 30.99 2.66 -1.37
C GLU A 456 30.43 2.20 0.00
N ALA A 457 29.92 3.12 0.82
CA ALA A 457 29.20 2.78 2.05
C ALA A 457 27.91 1.99 1.78
N HIS A 458 27.13 2.36 0.77
CA HIS A 458 25.93 1.63 0.33
C HIS A 458 26.27 0.19 -0.09
N TYR A 459 27.32 0.02 -0.88
CA TYR A 459 27.78 -1.30 -1.35
C TYR A 459 28.06 -2.26 -0.19
N TYR A 460 28.80 -1.81 0.82
CA TYR A 460 29.12 -2.64 1.99
C TYR A 460 27.91 -2.84 2.91
N LEU A 461 27.08 -1.82 3.14
CA LEU A 461 25.85 -1.94 3.94
C LEU A 461 24.86 -2.95 3.35
N THR A 462 24.61 -2.90 2.04
CA THR A 462 23.70 -3.84 1.35
C THR A 462 24.25 -5.27 1.37
N ARG A 463 25.58 -5.44 1.34
CA ARG A 463 26.25 -6.73 1.50
C ARG A 463 26.41 -7.20 2.95
N GLN A 464 25.91 -6.44 3.94
CA GLN A 464 26.08 -6.70 5.38
C GLN A 464 27.56 -6.80 5.83
N ASP A 465 28.46 -6.15 5.08
CA ASP A 465 29.90 -6.11 5.31
C ASP A 465 30.24 -4.97 6.27
N TRP A 466 29.93 -5.18 7.55
CA TRP A 466 29.78 -4.11 8.54
C TRP A 466 31.06 -3.34 8.84
N ASP A 467 32.22 -4.00 8.84
CA ASP A 467 33.50 -3.34 9.09
C ASP A 467 33.93 -2.44 7.92
N GLN A 468 33.79 -2.92 6.69
CA GLN A 468 34.04 -2.08 5.51
C GLN A 468 32.99 -0.98 5.38
N ALA A 469 31.74 -1.22 5.79
CA ALA A 469 30.70 -0.20 5.89
C ALA A 469 31.09 0.91 6.89
N LYS A 470 31.58 0.57 8.10
CA LYS A 470 32.08 1.56 9.08
C LYS A 470 33.22 2.40 8.51
N VAL A 471 34.17 1.80 7.81
CA VAL A 471 35.30 2.50 7.15
C VAL A 471 34.80 3.42 6.01
N ALA A 472 33.92 2.92 5.15
CA ALA A 472 33.36 3.68 4.04
C ALA A 472 32.46 4.84 4.51
N LEU A 473 31.66 4.65 5.57
CA LEU A 473 30.89 5.71 6.21
C LEU A 473 31.81 6.81 6.76
N GLN A 474 32.92 6.47 7.43
CA GLN A 474 33.91 7.47 7.86
C GLN A 474 34.52 8.23 6.67
N SER A 475 34.75 7.57 5.54
CA SER A 475 35.19 8.22 4.29
C SER A 475 34.13 9.20 3.76
N ALA A 476 32.88 8.77 3.67
CA ALA A 476 31.74 9.59 3.23
C ALA A 476 31.51 10.80 4.15
N ILE A 477 31.62 10.63 5.47
CA ILE A 477 31.54 11.70 6.46
C ILE A 477 32.66 12.72 6.26
N LYS A 478 33.90 12.28 5.98
CA LYS A 478 35.05 13.18 5.70
C LYS A 478 34.85 13.95 4.38
N ALA A 479 34.37 13.30 3.33
CA ALA A 479 34.18 13.89 2.00
C ALA A 479 32.95 14.82 1.91
N THR A 480 31.88 14.55 2.67
CA THR A 480 30.65 15.34 2.70
C THR A 480 30.90 16.74 3.27
N LYS A 481 30.25 17.77 2.71
CA LYS A 481 30.37 19.16 3.19
C LYS A 481 29.16 19.66 3.99
N SER A 482 27.94 19.42 3.49
CA SER A 482 26.71 19.79 4.19
C SER A 482 26.68 19.19 5.60
N LYS A 483 26.22 19.97 6.59
CA LYS A 483 26.00 19.46 7.95
C LYS A 483 24.83 18.47 7.95
N LYS A 484 23.65 18.85 7.42
CA LYS A 484 22.45 17.99 7.41
C LYS A 484 22.75 16.61 6.80
N ASN A 485 23.47 16.55 5.67
CA ASN A 485 23.86 15.28 5.03
C ASN A 485 24.81 14.40 5.87
N LYS A 486 25.60 14.98 6.80
CA LYS A 486 26.41 14.20 7.75
C LYS A 486 25.57 13.61 8.87
N ALA A 487 24.40 14.17 9.21
CA ALA A 487 23.56 13.68 10.29
C ALA A 487 23.17 12.21 10.05
N ARG A 488 22.61 11.89 8.88
CA ARG A 488 22.26 10.51 8.48
C ARG A 488 23.47 9.57 8.50
N LEU A 489 24.61 10.00 7.95
CA LEU A 489 25.83 9.18 7.93
C LEU A 489 26.39 8.92 9.34
N TYR A 490 26.32 9.91 10.24
CA TYR A 490 26.67 9.74 11.66
C TYR A 490 25.67 8.85 12.39
N PHE A 491 24.38 8.90 12.04
CA PHE A 491 23.35 8.06 12.66
C PHE A 491 23.56 6.59 12.29
N ILE A 492 23.79 6.28 11.01
CA ILE A 492 24.10 4.93 10.54
C ILE A 492 25.39 4.41 11.18
N LEU A 493 26.44 5.24 11.23
CA LEU A 493 27.67 4.89 11.93
C LEU A 493 27.43 4.66 13.44
N ALA A 494 26.51 5.39 14.06
CA ALA A 494 26.14 5.20 15.46
C ALA A 494 25.37 3.89 15.67
N GLN A 495 24.37 3.58 14.83
CA GLN A 495 23.63 2.31 14.86
C GLN A 495 24.55 1.09 14.72
N LEU A 496 25.48 1.10 13.75
CA LEU A 496 26.46 0.03 13.60
C LEU A 496 27.30 -0.15 14.87
N ASN A 497 27.86 0.93 15.44
CA ASN A 497 28.62 0.84 16.69
C ASN A 497 27.75 0.41 17.89
N ASN A 498 26.46 0.77 17.92
CA ASN A 498 25.54 0.42 19.01
C ASN A 498 25.24 -1.09 18.99
N ARG A 499 24.93 -1.62 17.80
CA ARG A 499 24.70 -3.05 17.57
C ARG A 499 25.96 -3.90 17.80
N ASP A 500 27.13 -3.36 17.43
CA ASP A 500 28.43 -4.01 17.65
C ASP A 500 28.92 -3.89 19.13
N GLY A 501 28.06 -3.47 20.07
CA GLY A 501 28.36 -3.32 21.50
C GLY A 501 29.31 -2.16 21.86
N ASN A 502 29.78 -1.39 20.87
CA ASN A 502 30.69 -0.27 21.06
C ASN A 502 29.93 1.02 21.41
N TYR A 503 29.26 0.99 22.57
CA TYR A 503 28.40 2.08 23.06
C TYR A 503 29.13 3.43 23.17
N ALA A 504 30.43 3.43 23.48
CA ALA A 504 31.24 4.65 23.50
C ALA A 504 31.40 5.29 22.10
N ALA A 505 31.67 4.49 21.06
CA ALA A 505 31.73 4.99 19.68
C ALA A 505 30.35 5.35 19.12
N ALA A 506 29.30 4.62 19.52
CA ALA A 506 27.90 4.95 19.22
C ALA A 506 27.52 6.31 19.81
N LEU A 507 27.70 6.51 21.12
CA LEU A 507 27.47 7.76 21.84
C LEU A 507 28.28 8.93 21.26
N SER A 508 29.54 8.70 20.88
CA SER A 508 30.38 9.69 20.17
C SER A 508 29.81 10.06 18.80
N SER A 509 29.09 9.16 18.14
CA SER A 509 28.50 9.36 16.81
C SER A 509 27.11 9.99 16.88
N PHE A 510 26.22 9.55 17.77
CA PHE A 510 24.94 10.23 18.04
C PHE A 510 25.15 11.68 18.52
N LYS A 511 26.14 11.95 19.38
CA LYS A 511 26.54 13.33 19.74
C LYS A 511 27.00 14.19 18.53
N LYS A 512 27.40 13.56 17.42
CA LYS A 512 27.73 14.26 16.14
C LYS A 512 26.51 14.38 15.23
N VAL A 513 25.50 13.51 15.33
CA VAL A 513 24.18 13.69 14.69
C VAL A 513 23.58 15.02 15.13
N LEU A 514 23.39 15.23 16.44
CA LEU A 514 22.81 16.45 17.00
C LEU A 514 23.57 17.72 16.56
N LYS A 515 24.91 17.67 16.54
CA LYS A 515 25.77 18.78 16.08
C LYS A 515 25.74 19.03 14.56
N SER A 516 25.03 18.19 13.80
CA SER A 516 24.96 18.22 12.33
C SER A 516 23.66 18.80 11.77
N LYS A 517 22.76 19.36 12.60
CA LYS A 517 21.39 19.76 12.20
C LYS A 517 20.63 18.58 11.55
N PRO A 518 20.24 17.56 12.33
CA PRO A 518 19.34 16.50 11.87
C PRO A 518 17.91 17.06 11.64
N PRO A 519 17.05 16.37 10.86
CA PRO A 519 15.60 16.57 10.95
C PRO A 519 15.06 16.10 12.31
N PHE A 520 13.86 16.54 12.68
CA PHE A 520 13.26 16.31 14.01
C PHE A 520 13.31 14.84 14.47
N ASP A 521 12.78 13.89 13.69
CA ASP A 521 12.75 12.46 14.05
C ASP A 521 14.15 11.91 14.37
N MET A 522 15.16 12.34 13.60
CA MET A 522 16.55 11.92 13.77
C MET A 522 17.24 12.64 14.92
N GLU A 523 16.79 13.84 15.31
CA GLU A 523 17.18 14.45 16.58
C GLU A 523 16.65 13.61 17.75
N PHE A 524 15.33 13.38 17.75
CA PHE A 524 14.61 12.66 18.78
C PHE A 524 15.17 11.24 19.00
N GLN A 525 15.28 10.45 17.93
CA GLN A 525 15.82 9.10 17.97
C GLN A 525 17.29 9.07 18.39
N ALA A 526 18.07 10.10 18.07
CA ALA A 526 19.44 10.23 18.59
C ALA A 526 19.46 10.60 20.08
N GLN A 527 18.46 11.34 20.61
CA GLN A 527 18.33 11.63 22.05
C GLN A 527 18.03 10.35 22.83
N LEU A 528 17.07 9.53 22.37
CA LEU A 528 16.73 8.21 22.96
C LEU A 528 17.96 7.30 23.00
N ASN A 529 18.61 7.12 21.84
CA ASN A 529 19.82 6.30 21.72
C ASN A 529 21.00 6.86 22.55
N ILE A 530 21.09 8.17 22.79
CA ILE A 530 22.11 8.76 23.68
C ILE A 530 21.86 8.39 25.15
N ALA A 531 20.61 8.28 25.60
CA ALA A 531 20.30 7.83 26.96
C ALA A 531 20.69 6.36 27.14
N GLN A 532 20.22 5.48 26.26
CA GLN A 532 20.57 4.06 26.28
C GLN A 532 22.08 3.82 26.14
N ALA A 533 22.76 4.46 25.18
CA ALA A 533 24.20 4.24 24.96
C ALA A 533 25.08 4.78 26.11
N LYS A 534 24.64 5.80 26.87
CA LYS A 534 25.33 6.20 28.11
C LYS A 534 25.17 5.14 29.20
N MET A 535 23.98 4.59 29.37
CA MET A 535 23.71 3.53 30.35
C MET A 535 24.57 2.29 30.03
N ARG A 536 24.45 1.77 28.81
CA ARG A 536 25.20 0.57 28.38
C ARG A 536 26.72 0.79 28.28
N SER A 537 27.21 2.04 28.24
CA SER A 537 28.64 2.37 28.39
C SER A 537 29.09 2.65 29.83
N GLY A 538 28.26 2.40 30.85
CA GLY A 538 28.56 2.71 32.26
C GLY A 538 28.72 4.20 32.58
N ALA A 539 28.31 5.09 31.67
CA ALA A 539 28.41 6.55 31.84
C ALA A 539 27.17 7.18 32.48
N TYR A 540 26.09 6.40 32.63
CA TYR A 540 24.89 6.69 33.41
C TYR A 540 24.45 5.41 34.15
N THR A 541 23.80 5.57 35.30
CA THR A 541 22.95 4.50 35.86
C THR A 541 21.62 4.43 35.10
N PRO A 542 20.83 3.34 35.21
CA PRO A 542 19.50 3.24 34.60
C PRO A 542 18.58 4.40 35.01
N GLU A 543 18.62 4.81 36.28
CA GLU A 543 17.83 5.91 36.84
C GLU A 543 18.28 7.26 36.25
N GLN A 544 19.58 7.44 36.01
CA GLN A 544 20.11 8.64 35.34
C GLN A 544 19.73 8.69 33.85
N ALA A 545 19.55 7.54 33.19
CA ALA A 545 19.05 7.46 31.83
C ALA A 545 17.54 7.77 31.78
N ILE A 546 16.74 7.18 32.67
CA ILE A 546 15.31 7.49 32.84
C ILE A 546 15.12 8.99 33.16
N ALA A 547 15.84 9.54 34.13
CA ALA A 547 15.79 10.97 34.50
C ALA A 547 16.36 11.93 33.43
N ALA A 548 17.00 11.41 32.38
CA ALA A 548 17.31 12.18 31.17
C ALA A 548 16.13 12.16 30.18
N LEU A 549 15.46 11.00 30.01
CA LEU A 549 14.25 10.86 29.20
C LEU A 549 13.05 11.62 29.79
N GLU A 550 12.91 11.67 31.12
CA GLU A 550 11.88 12.44 31.85
C GLU A 550 12.00 13.96 31.68
N LYS A 551 13.09 14.45 31.10
CA LYS A 551 13.25 15.87 30.73
C LYS A 551 12.72 16.11 29.32
N LEU A 552 12.89 15.13 28.43
CA LEU A 552 12.32 15.16 27.08
C LEU A 552 10.78 15.12 27.13
N THR A 553 10.15 14.34 28.03
CA THR A 553 8.68 14.34 28.20
C THR A 553 8.09 15.68 28.68
N LYS A 554 8.95 16.63 29.10
CA LYS A 554 8.57 17.97 29.56
C LYS A 554 8.89 19.07 28.52
N GLU A 555 9.55 18.73 27.42
CA GLU A 555 9.79 19.66 26.30
C GLU A 555 8.63 19.59 25.31
N ASN A 556 7.89 20.70 25.13
CA ASN A 556 6.69 20.75 24.27
C ASN A 556 6.93 20.25 22.83
N LYS A 557 8.16 20.33 22.31
CA LYS A 557 8.50 19.81 20.98
C LYS A 557 8.40 18.28 20.84
N TYR A 558 8.33 17.54 21.95
CA TYR A 558 8.21 16.06 21.94
C TYR A 558 6.82 15.56 22.36
N ALA A 559 5.82 16.44 22.49
CA ALA A 559 4.46 16.06 22.89
C ALA A 559 3.92 14.88 22.05
N ASP A 560 3.99 14.98 20.72
CA ASP A 560 3.50 13.97 19.76
C ASP A 560 4.31 12.66 19.73
N VAL A 561 5.46 12.59 20.41
CA VAL A 561 6.34 11.41 20.48
C VAL A 561 6.64 10.96 21.92
N THR A 562 5.85 11.44 22.89
CA THR A 562 5.98 11.09 24.31
C THR A 562 5.73 9.60 24.57
N ASP A 563 4.96 8.96 23.69
CA ASP A 563 4.71 7.52 23.64
C ASP A 563 6.00 6.68 23.55
N GLN A 564 6.90 7.04 22.63
CA GLN A 564 8.19 6.41 22.39
C GLN A 564 9.19 6.69 23.52
N ILE A 565 9.10 7.86 24.17
CA ILE A 565 9.94 8.16 25.34
C ILE A 565 9.62 7.20 26.48
N TYR A 566 8.33 7.04 26.84
CA TYR A 566 7.90 6.10 27.86
C TYR A 566 8.19 4.64 27.47
N PHE A 567 8.08 4.27 26.20
CA PHE A 567 8.51 2.95 25.73
C PHE A 567 10.02 2.72 25.98
N THR A 568 10.86 3.70 25.63
CA THR A 568 12.31 3.65 25.85
C THR A 568 12.68 3.55 27.34
N MET A 569 11.95 4.25 28.21
CA MET A 569 12.10 4.12 29.68
C MET A 569 11.77 2.70 30.15
N ALA A 570 10.70 2.09 29.62
CA ALA A 570 10.35 0.73 29.98
C ALA A 570 11.41 -0.29 29.53
N GLU A 571 12.02 -0.12 28.36
CA GLU A 571 13.10 -1.00 27.92
C GLU A 571 14.31 -0.90 28.85
N ILE A 572 14.66 0.31 29.31
CA ILE A 572 15.70 0.53 30.33
C ILE A 572 15.33 -0.17 31.65
N SER A 573 14.08 -0.08 32.10
CA SER A 573 13.61 -0.79 33.30
C SER A 573 13.65 -2.32 33.14
N ILE A 574 13.34 -2.86 31.96
CA ILE A 574 13.44 -4.31 31.66
C ILE A 574 14.90 -4.77 31.65
N GLU A 575 15.81 -4.01 31.01
CA GLU A 575 17.26 -4.30 31.02
C GLU A 575 17.86 -4.27 32.44
N ASN A 576 17.26 -3.50 33.35
CA ASN A 576 17.63 -3.44 34.76
C ASN A 576 16.81 -4.40 35.67
N GLY A 577 15.97 -5.28 35.09
CA GLY A 577 15.14 -6.24 35.82
C GLY A 577 13.96 -5.65 36.61
N ASN A 578 13.72 -4.33 36.53
CA ASN A 578 12.63 -3.65 37.24
C ASN A 578 11.30 -3.75 36.46
N MET A 579 10.72 -4.96 36.49
CA MET A 579 9.53 -5.31 35.70
C MET A 579 8.28 -4.50 36.07
N GLU A 580 8.13 -4.06 37.32
CA GLU A 580 6.94 -3.28 37.73
C GLU A 580 7.02 -1.83 37.22
N GLN A 581 8.20 -1.21 37.30
CA GLN A 581 8.44 0.10 36.69
C GLN A 581 8.29 0.04 35.16
N ALA A 582 8.75 -1.04 34.51
CA ALA A 582 8.53 -1.26 33.09
C ALA A 582 7.04 -1.34 32.73
N ASN A 583 6.25 -2.12 33.49
CA ASN A 583 4.80 -2.25 33.27
C ASN A 583 4.08 -0.88 33.42
N ALA A 584 4.50 -0.05 34.38
CA ALA A 584 3.99 1.32 34.53
C ALA A 584 4.34 2.21 33.32
N PHE A 585 5.61 2.22 32.89
CA PHE A 585 6.03 3.02 31.74
C PHE A 585 5.40 2.56 30.42
N LEU A 586 5.22 1.27 30.18
CA LEU A 586 4.49 0.79 28.99
C LEU A 586 3.00 1.16 29.02
N SER A 587 2.40 1.20 30.22
CA SER A 587 1.01 1.64 30.39
C SER A 587 0.86 3.14 30.05
N GLU A 588 1.79 3.99 30.50
CA GLU A 588 1.83 5.39 30.08
C GLU A 588 2.16 5.55 28.59
N SER A 589 3.06 4.74 28.02
CA SER A 589 3.32 4.73 26.58
C SER A 589 2.05 4.45 25.77
N ALA A 590 1.32 3.37 26.09
CA ALA A 590 0.08 3.01 25.41
C ALA A 590 -1.05 4.05 25.61
N LYS A 591 -1.07 4.73 26.75
CA LYS A 591 -2.01 5.83 27.08
C LYS A 591 -1.71 7.12 26.31
N ASN A 592 -0.44 7.46 26.11
CA ASN A 592 -0.02 8.64 25.35
C ASN A 592 0.00 8.39 23.82
N SER A 593 -0.03 7.12 23.38
CA SER A 593 -0.15 6.70 21.97
C SER A 593 -1.56 6.98 21.38
N THR A 594 -1.96 8.25 21.29
CA THR A 594 -3.32 8.67 20.90
C THR A 594 -3.60 8.51 19.40
N SER A 595 -2.66 8.96 18.56
CA SER A 595 -2.71 8.85 17.10
C SER A 595 -1.88 7.68 16.58
N ASN A 596 -0.79 7.35 17.27
CA ASN A 596 0.22 6.37 16.88
C ASN A 596 -0.20 4.93 17.23
N LYS A 597 -1.05 4.34 16.36
CA LYS A 597 -1.59 2.99 16.57
C LYS A 597 -0.50 1.90 16.59
N ASP A 598 0.56 2.07 15.80
CA ASP A 598 1.65 1.10 15.73
C ASP A 598 2.43 1.09 17.05
N GLN A 599 2.80 2.25 17.59
CA GLN A 599 3.39 2.34 18.93
C GLN A 599 2.44 1.83 20.02
N LYS A 600 1.14 2.14 19.97
CA LYS A 600 0.17 1.60 20.93
C LYS A 600 0.14 0.06 20.89
N GLY A 601 0.19 -0.53 19.69
CA GLY A 601 0.27 -1.97 19.48
C GLY A 601 1.59 -2.58 20.00
N LEU A 602 2.72 -1.91 19.79
CA LEU A 602 4.03 -2.34 20.32
C LEU A 602 4.09 -2.26 21.85
N SER A 603 3.53 -1.21 22.45
CA SER A 603 3.47 -1.07 23.91
C SER A 603 2.57 -2.13 24.56
N TYR A 604 1.46 -2.52 23.91
CA TYR A 604 0.69 -3.68 24.34
C TYR A 604 1.38 -5.02 24.08
N LEU A 605 2.13 -5.18 22.98
CA LEU A 605 2.92 -6.40 22.76
C LEU A 605 3.95 -6.58 23.88
N LYS A 606 4.70 -5.52 24.22
CA LYS A 606 5.68 -5.54 25.30
C LYS A 606 5.03 -5.80 26.68
N LEU A 607 3.83 -5.26 26.94
CA LEU A 607 3.04 -5.57 28.15
C LEU A 607 2.57 -7.04 28.17
N ALA A 608 2.19 -7.59 27.02
CA ALA A 608 1.74 -8.96 26.89
C ALA A 608 2.88 -9.96 27.12
N ASP A 609 4.03 -9.73 26.48
CA ASP A 609 5.25 -10.50 26.68
C ASP A 609 5.71 -10.42 28.15
N LEU A 610 5.79 -9.21 28.73
CA LEU A 610 6.17 -9.00 30.13
C LEU A 610 5.24 -9.72 31.12
N ASN A 611 3.92 -9.68 30.90
CA ASN A 611 2.98 -10.41 31.76
C ASN A 611 2.98 -11.92 31.49
N TYR A 612 3.32 -12.38 30.28
CA TYR A 612 3.51 -13.80 29.98
C TYR A 612 4.73 -14.38 30.71
N ASP A 613 5.86 -13.66 30.67
CA ASP A 613 7.12 -14.07 31.30
C ASP A 613 7.03 -14.01 32.84
N LEU A 614 6.17 -13.15 33.40
CA LEU A 614 5.78 -13.12 34.82
C LEU A 614 4.67 -14.15 35.19
N GLU A 615 4.29 -15.05 34.28
CA GLU A 615 3.21 -16.03 34.44
C GLU A 615 1.81 -15.44 34.76
N ARG A 616 1.64 -14.13 34.54
CA ARG A 616 0.39 -13.36 34.69
C ARG A 616 -0.48 -13.56 33.44
N TYR A 617 -0.81 -14.82 33.13
CA TYR A 617 -1.38 -15.25 31.85
C TYR A 617 -2.74 -14.60 31.51
N VAL A 618 -3.55 -14.24 32.51
CA VAL A 618 -4.82 -13.51 32.32
C VAL A 618 -4.55 -12.12 31.73
N GLN A 619 -3.63 -11.37 32.33
CA GLN A 619 -3.20 -10.04 31.88
C GLN A 619 -2.52 -10.13 30.49
N ALA A 620 -1.64 -11.13 30.31
CA ALA A 620 -0.97 -11.39 29.04
C ALA A 620 -1.98 -11.61 27.89
N SER A 621 -3.01 -12.42 28.10
CA SER A 621 -4.05 -12.69 27.09
C SER A 621 -4.77 -11.41 26.67
N VAL A 622 -5.13 -10.53 27.61
CA VAL A 622 -5.81 -9.26 27.33
C VAL A 622 -4.92 -8.32 26.51
N TYR A 623 -3.63 -8.24 26.81
CA TYR A 623 -2.70 -7.40 26.05
C TYR A 623 -2.37 -7.96 24.66
N TYR A 624 -2.25 -9.29 24.49
CA TYR A 624 -2.11 -9.88 23.16
C TYR A 624 -3.38 -9.67 22.29
N ASP A 625 -4.58 -9.66 22.89
CA ASP A 625 -5.80 -9.27 22.18
C ASP A 625 -5.76 -7.80 21.71
N SER A 626 -5.38 -6.85 22.58
CA SER A 626 -5.18 -5.44 22.17
C SER A 626 -4.14 -5.30 21.06
N THR A 627 -3.07 -6.08 21.12
CA THR A 627 -1.98 -6.09 20.14
C THR A 627 -2.49 -6.45 18.74
N LEU A 628 -3.25 -7.55 18.62
CA LEU A 628 -3.78 -8.04 17.34
C LEU A 628 -4.88 -7.16 16.74
N ALA A 629 -5.52 -6.32 17.56
CA ALA A 629 -6.51 -5.33 17.14
C ALA A 629 -5.88 -4.04 16.59
N LEU A 630 -4.59 -3.78 16.88
CA LEU A 630 -3.88 -2.55 16.50
C LEU A 630 -2.78 -2.79 15.46
N LEU A 631 -1.96 -3.83 15.62
CA LEU A 631 -0.84 -4.09 14.70
C LEU A 631 -1.33 -4.61 13.34
N PRO A 632 -0.70 -4.19 12.23
CA PRO A 632 -1.05 -4.65 10.89
C PRO A 632 -0.66 -6.13 10.68
N LYS A 633 -1.42 -6.84 9.84
CA LYS A 633 -1.17 -8.25 9.50
C LYS A 633 0.17 -8.50 8.77
N SER A 634 0.84 -7.45 8.31
CA SER A 634 2.19 -7.48 7.75
C SER A 634 3.30 -7.43 8.80
N PHE A 635 2.98 -7.26 10.08
CA PHE A 635 3.95 -7.31 11.18
C PHE A 635 4.54 -8.71 11.29
N ALA A 636 5.88 -8.82 11.33
CA ALA A 636 6.58 -10.10 11.12
C ALA A 636 6.16 -11.22 12.07
N LYS A 637 5.87 -10.90 13.34
CA LYS A 637 5.44 -11.87 14.38
C LYS A 637 3.91 -12.02 14.52
N TYR A 638 3.10 -11.47 13.60
CA TYR A 638 1.64 -11.42 13.76
C TYR A 638 1.01 -12.81 13.99
N ASN A 639 1.50 -13.83 13.28
CA ASN A 639 1.01 -15.20 13.42
C ASN A 639 1.41 -15.83 14.77
N ASP A 640 2.62 -15.56 15.26
CA ASP A 640 3.10 -16.08 16.56
C ASP A 640 2.29 -15.49 17.71
N ILE A 641 2.00 -14.17 17.62
CA ILE A 641 1.13 -13.45 18.56
C ILE A 641 -0.30 -14.01 18.49
N ALA A 642 -0.83 -14.27 17.30
CA ALA A 642 -2.17 -14.87 17.12
C ALA A 642 -2.27 -16.28 17.73
N ASN A 643 -1.26 -17.11 17.52
CA ASN A 643 -1.17 -18.46 18.10
C ASN A 643 -1.09 -18.40 19.62
N ARG A 644 -0.20 -17.56 20.18
CA ARG A 644 -0.04 -17.38 21.63
C ARG A 644 -1.32 -16.82 22.27
N ARG A 645 -1.98 -15.83 21.65
CA ARG A 645 -3.31 -15.31 22.04
C ARG A 645 -4.38 -16.40 22.07
N SER A 646 -4.35 -17.34 21.12
CA SER A 646 -5.31 -18.46 21.09
C SER A 646 -5.09 -19.42 22.27
N VAL A 647 -3.85 -19.85 22.50
CA VAL A 647 -3.48 -20.72 23.64
C VAL A 647 -3.83 -20.07 24.98
N LEU A 648 -3.54 -18.79 25.14
CA LEU A 648 -3.84 -18.07 26.38
C LEU A 648 -5.34 -17.86 26.58
N SER A 649 -6.14 -17.72 25.51
CA SER A 649 -7.60 -17.66 25.64
C SER A 649 -8.18 -18.95 26.21
N GLU A 650 -7.76 -20.11 25.68
CA GLU A 650 -8.15 -21.45 26.13
C GLU A 650 -7.81 -21.65 27.62
N LEU A 651 -6.58 -21.30 28.03
CA LEU A 651 -6.15 -21.32 29.43
C LEU A 651 -6.97 -20.38 30.33
N VAL A 652 -7.17 -19.14 29.91
CA VAL A 652 -7.81 -18.08 30.71
C VAL A 652 -9.30 -18.32 30.88
N GLU A 653 -9.96 -18.97 29.92
CA GLU A 653 -11.36 -19.44 30.05
C GLU A 653 -11.52 -20.39 31.25
N HIS A 654 -10.64 -21.38 31.38
CA HIS A 654 -10.65 -22.32 32.50
C HIS A 654 -10.17 -21.69 33.82
N LEU A 655 -9.15 -20.82 33.81
CA LEU A 655 -8.74 -20.08 35.01
C LEU A 655 -9.88 -19.19 35.56
N ASN A 656 -10.61 -18.51 34.68
CA ASN A 656 -11.79 -17.73 35.06
C ASN A 656 -12.92 -18.62 35.59
N THR A 657 -13.09 -19.84 35.04
CA THR A 657 -14.08 -20.82 35.51
C THR A 657 -13.77 -21.22 36.97
N ILE A 658 -12.51 -21.54 37.29
CA ILE A 658 -12.08 -21.86 38.66
C ILE A 658 -12.34 -20.66 39.59
N ALA A 659 -11.84 -19.47 39.25
CA ALA A 659 -11.95 -18.29 40.09
C ALA A 659 -13.42 -17.85 40.33
N LEU A 660 -14.28 -18.01 39.33
CA LEU A 660 -15.72 -17.77 39.45
C LEU A 660 -16.38 -18.79 40.38
N GLN A 661 -16.20 -20.09 40.12
CA GLN A 661 -16.85 -21.15 40.91
C GLN A 661 -16.36 -21.15 42.36
N ASP A 662 -15.07 -20.94 42.61
CA ASP A 662 -14.51 -20.77 43.97
C ASP A 662 -15.13 -19.56 44.68
N SER A 663 -15.36 -18.46 43.96
CA SER A 663 -16.05 -17.28 44.51
C SER A 663 -17.51 -17.56 44.84
N LEU A 664 -18.25 -18.21 43.94
CA LEU A 664 -19.66 -18.59 44.13
C LEU A 664 -19.82 -19.56 45.31
N GLN A 665 -18.96 -20.59 45.40
CA GLN A 665 -18.94 -21.52 46.53
C GLN A 665 -18.57 -20.84 47.84
N ARG A 666 -17.58 -19.93 47.85
CA ARG A 666 -17.20 -19.16 49.04
C ARG A 666 -18.37 -18.36 49.60
N ILE A 667 -19.18 -17.73 48.72
CA ILE A 667 -20.38 -16.98 49.11
C ILE A 667 -21.51 -17.94 49.55
N ALA A 668 -21.69 -19.06 48.85
CA ALA A 668 -22.67 -20.09 49.23
C ALA A 668 -22.38 -20.70 50.62
N LYS A 669 -21.11 -20.81 51.00
CA LYS A 669 -20.66 -21.33 52.31
C LYS A 669 -20.74 -20.31 53.46
N MET A 670 -21.11 -19.05 53.20
CA MET A 670 -21.36 -18.05 54.25
C MET A 670 -22.70 -18.28 54.98
N PRO A 671 -22.84 -17.92 56.27
CA PRO A 671 -24.14 -17.83 56.95
C PRO A 671 -25.10 -16.88 56.23
N ASP A 672 -26.42 -17.15 56.21
CA ASP A 672 -27.34 -16.42 55.31
C ASP A 672 -27.36 -14.90 55.53
N ALA A 673 -27.37 -14.44 56.77
CA ALA A 673 -27.32 -13.00 57.08
C ALA A 673 -26.02 -12.33 56.56
N ALA A 674 -24.87 -12.99 56.71
CA ALA A 674 -23.60 -12.49 56.19
C ALA A 674 -23.53 -12.54 54.66
N ARG A 675 -24.12 -13.58 54.05
CA ARG A 675 -24.28 -13.70 52.60
C ARG A 675 -25.16 -12.58 52.04
N ARG A 676 -26.32 -12.30 52.63
CA ARG A 676 -27.22 -11.23 52.19
C ARG A 676 -26.55 -9.86 52.29
N ALA A 677 -25.94 -9.53 53.44
CA ALA A 677 -25.19 -8.28 53.61
C ALA A 677 -24.00 -8.14 52.62
N TYR A 678 -23.32 -9.24 52.28
CA TYR A 678 -22.29 -9.23 51.24
C TYR A 678 -22.88 -8.94 49.84
N LEU A 679 -24.01 -9.55 49.50
CA LEU A 679 -24.69 -9.32 48.22
C LEU A 679 -25.28 -7.90 48.11
N GLU A 680 -25.78 -7.33 49.20
CA GLU A 680 -26.20 -5.92 49.28
C GLU A 680 -25.04 -4.97 48.98
N ASN A 681 -23.86 -5.24 49.55
CA ASN A 681 -22.64 -4.48 49.24
C ASN A 681 -22.21 -4.64 47.77
N VAL A 682 -22.34 -5.84 47.19
CA VAL A 682 -22.09 -6.07 45.75
C VAL A 682 -23.08 -5.31 44.87
N ILE A 683 -24.35 -5.19 45.27
CA ILE A 683 -25.34 -4.37 44.53
C ILE A 683 -24.91 -2.90 44.56
N LEU A 684 -24.59 -2.35 45.73
CA LEU A 684 -24.11 -0.96 45.86
C LEU A 684 -22.86 -0.70 44.99
N GLN A 685 -21.90 -1.62 44.96
CA GLN A 685 -20.71 -1.50 44.09
C GLN A 685 -21.07 -1.53 42.59
N LEU A 686 -22.08 -2.32 42.18
CA LEU A 686 -22.57 -2.35 40.80
C LEU A 686 -23.35 -1.07 40.43
N GLU A 687 -24.07 -0.47 41.39
CA GLU A 687 -24.76 0.80 41.23
C GLU A 687 -23.78 1.97 41.11
N GLU A 688 -22.79 2.06 42.01
CA GLU A 688 -21.69 3.04 41.93
C GLU A 688 -20.91 2.91 40.61
N ALA A 689 -20.58 1.69 40.20
CA ALA A 689 -19.87 1.43 38.95
C ALA A 689 -20.70 1.81 37.71
N ALA A 690 -22.02 1.59 37.74
CA ALA A 690 -22.93 2.01 36.67
C ALA A 690 -23.05 3.54 36.61
N ALA A 691 -23.26 4.21 37.75
CA ALA A 691 -23.39 5.66 37.84
C ALA A 691 -22.10 6.39 37.42
N LYS A 692 -20.93 5.96 37.92
CA LYS A 692 -19.64 6.53 37.52
C LYS A 692 -19.40 6.41 36.01
N LYS A 693 -19.68 5.23 35.45
CA LYS A 693 -19.54 4.96 34.01
C LYS A 693 -20.50 5.82 33.18
N GLN A 694 -21.75 5.98 33.60
CA GLN A 694 -22.69 6.88 32.95
C GLN A 694 -22.15 8.32 32.96
N ALA A 695 -21.63 8.81 34.08
CA ALA A 695 -21.01 10.14 34.17
C ALA A 695 -19.75 10.27 33.28
N GLU A 696 -18.94 9.22 33.14
CA GLU A 696 -17.81 9.21 32.19
C GLU A 696 -18.26 9.23 30.72
N GLU A 697 -19.36 8.54 30.38
CA GLU A 697 -19.96 8.56 29.04
C GLU A 697 -20.61 9.93 28.73
N GLU A 698 -21.33 10.53 29.68
CA GLU A 698 -21.90 11.88 29.58
C GLU A 698 -20.82 12.97 29.46
N ALA A 699 -19.75 12.89 30.25
CA ALA A 699 -18.61 13.80 30.15
C ALA A 699 -17.90 13.71 28.78
N LYS A 700 -17.81 12.50 28.20
CA LYS A 700 -17.28 12.30 26.84
C LYS A 700 -18.21 12.84 25.76
N GLN A 701 -19.53 12.75 25.94
CA GLN A 701 -20.49 13.37 25.04
C GLN A 701 -20.41 14.90 25.11
N ALA A 702 -20.28 15.50 26.30
CA ALA A 702 -20.06 16.94 26.47
C ALA A 702 -18.74 17.42 25.83
N ALA A 703 -17.66 16.65 25.97
CA ALA A 703 -16.38 16.92 25.33
C ALA A 703 -16.42 16.75 23.80
N ALA A 704 -17.24 15.84 23.27
CA ALA A 704 -17.44 15.68 21.84
C ALA A 704 -18.28 16.85 21.26
N ASN A 705 -19.34 17.25 21.95
CA ASN A 705 -20.23 18.33 21.50
C ASN A 705 -19.52 19.70 21.46
N THR A 706 -18.55 19.94 22.35
CA THR A 706 -17.70 21.15 22.34
C THR A 706 -16.66 21.17 21.22
N ALA A 707 -16.44 20.07 20.49
CA ALA A 707 -15.46 19.96 19.40
C ALA A 707 -16.03 20.26 18.01
N THR A 708 -17.18 20.95 17.91
CA THR A 708 -17.89 21.20 16.64
C THR A 708 -17.66 22.64 16.13
N PRO A 709 -16.94 22.87 15.02
CA PRO A 709 -16.88 24.18 14.38
C PRO A 709 -18.22 24.54 13.75
N ALA A 710 -18.81 25.67 14.15
CA ALA A 710 -20.08 26.14 13.59
C ALA A 710 -19.92 26.59 12.13
N GLY A 711 -20.20 25.70 11.16
CA GLY A 711 -20.17 26.05 9.74
C GLY A 711 -19.98 24.89 8.77
N ALA A 712 -20.96 23.97 8.68
CA ALA A 712 -21.04 22.98 7.61
C ALA A 712 -22.50 22.83 7.13
N ASN A 713 -22.72 22.92 5.81
CA ASN A 713 -24.07 22.90 5.21
C ASN A 713 -24.49 21.44 4.91
N PRO A 714 -25.71 20.99 5.23
CA PRO A 714 -26.03 19.55 5.35
C PRO A 714 -26.40 18.85 4.03
N GLU A 715 -25.72 19.15 2.92
CA GLU A 715 -25.94 18.47 1.62
C GLU A 715 -24.64 18.00 0.95
N THR A 716 -24.12 16.84 1.36
CA THR A 716 -23.69 15.75 0.44
C THR A 716 -23.17 14.53 1.21
N GLY A 717 -23.65 13.32 0.86
CA GLY A 717 -22.98 12.06 1.17
C GLY A 717 -22.79 11.73 2.67
N ASN A 718 -23.89 11.56 3.41
CA ASN A 718 -23.85 11.24 4.84
C ASN A 718 -23.17 9.88 5.15
N TRP A 719 -21.86 9.93 5.44
CA TRP A 719 -21.16 8.88 6.17
C TRP A 719 -21.79 8.73 7.57
N TYR A 720 -21.91 7.49 8.05
CA TYR A 720 -22.75 7.12 9.19
C TYR A 720 -22.58 8.03 10.44
N PHE A 721 -21.36 8.47 10.76
CA PHE A 721 -21.09 9.29 11.95
C PHE A 721 -21.46 10.78 11.81
N TYR A 722 -21.75 11.28 10.61
CA TYR A 722 -22.21 12.67 10.40
C TYR A 722 -23.73 12.81 10.43
N ASN A 723 -24.48 11.69 10.33
CA ASN A 723 -25.92 11.68 10.51
C ASN A 723 -26.25 11.41 12.00
N GLU A 724 -26.75 12.42 12.70
CA GLU A 724 -27.03 12.33 14.14
C GLU A 724 -28.11 11.29 14.47
N THR A 725 -29.15 11.19 13.63
CA THR A 725 -30.19 10.16 13.75
C THR A 725 -29.61 8.76 13.53
N ALA A 726 -28.65 8.60 12.60
CA ALA A 726 -27.97 7.32 12.41
C ALA A 726 -27.05 6.98 13.59
N ARG A 727 -26.30 7.97 14.14
CA ARG A 727 -25.52 7.79 15.38
C ARG A 727 -26.41 7.37 16.54
N ALA A 728 -27.52 8.05 16.76
CA ALA A 728 -28.46 7.74 17.84
C ALA A 728 -29.12 6.36 17.65
N ASN A 729 -29.58 6.05 16.44
CA ASN A 729 -30.19 4.74 16.13
C ASN A 729 -29.19 3.60 16.28
N GLY A 730 -27.94 3.76 15.85
CA GLY A 730 -26.92 2.72 15.99
C GLY A 730 -26.22 2.70 17.37
N PHE A 731 -26.30 3.79 18.16
CA PHE A 731 -26.04 3.75 19.61
C PHE A 731 -27.11 2.93 20.33
N ASN A 732 -28.39 3.16 19.98
CA ASN A 732 -29.50 2.36 20.49
C ASN A 732 -29.40 0.89 20.05
N ASP A 733 -29.09 0.60 18.77
CA ASP A 733 -28.87 -0.76 18.27
C ASP A 733 -27.62 -1.41 18.89
N PHE A 734 -26.58 -0.64 19.20
CA PHE A 734 -25.42 -1.11 19.96
C PHE A 734 -25.83 -1.48 21.41
N ASN A 735 -26.54 -0.59 22.10
CA ASN A 735 -27.00 -0.80 23.48
C ASN A 735 -28.05 -1.93 23.55
N GLN A 736 -28.86 -2.12 22.50
CA GLN A 736 -29.85 -3.20 22.40
C GLN A 736 -29.21 -4.56 22.08
N ARG A 737 -28.11 -4.60 21.29
CA ARG A 737 -27.37 -5.83 20.99
C ARG A 737 -26.33 -6.21 22.06
N TRP A 738 -25.79 -5.23 22.79
CA TRP A 738 -24.66 -5.45 23.68
C TRP A 738 -24.90 -5.02 25.13
N GLY A 739 -25.95 -4.27 25.47
CA GLY A 739 -26.10 -3.62 26.77
C GLY A 739 -25.12 -2.45 26.97
N ILE A 740 -25.15 -1.81 28.14
CA ILE A 740 -24.28 -0.66 28.40
C ILE A 740 -22.87 -1.19 28.71
N ARG A 741 -21.85 -0.87 27.90
CA ARG A 741 -20.51 -1.48 28.01
C ARG A 741 -19.48 -0.55 28.64
N PRO A 742 -18.72 -1.01 29.67
CA PRO A 742 -17.73 -0.15 30.33
C PRO A 742 -16.65 0.28 29.34
N LEU A 743 -16.20 1.53 29.45
CA LEU A 743 -15.16 2.11 28.60
C LEU A 743 -13.77 1.60 29.00
N VAL A 744 -13.51 0.33 28.65
CA VAL A 744 -12.21 -0.30 28.73
C VAL A 744 -11.80 -0.78 27.34
N ASP A 745 -10.50 -0.74 27.05
CA ASP A 745 -9.98 -1.42 25.85
C ASP A 745 -10.37 -2.91 25.94
N ASN A 746 -10.82 -3.46 24.81
CA ASN A 746 -11.42 -4.79 24.73
C ASN A 746 -12.73 -5.00 25.54
N TRP A 747 -13.59 -3.99 25.69
CA TRP A 747 -14.97 -4.12 26.24
C TRP A 747 -15.76 -5.32 25.69
N ARG A 748 -15.46 -5.73 24.45
CA ARG A 748 -16.07 -6.84 23.69
C ARG A 748 -15.55 -8.23 24.08
N LEU A 749 -14.54 -8.32 24.95
CA LEU A 749 -14.13 -9.57 25.61
C LEU A 749 -14.96 -9.83 26.87
N ASN A 750 -15.40 -8.80 27.59
CA ASN A 750 -16.27 -8.95 28.77
C ASN A 750 -17.62 -9.59 28.39
N SER A 751 -18.10 -9.37 27.15
CA SER A 751 -19.24 -10.13 26.59
C SER A 751 -18.88 -11.54 26.10
N LYS A 752 -17.63 -11.83 25.71
CA LYS A 752 -17.20 -13.21 25.38
C LYS A 752 -17.05 -14.08 26.63
N ILE A 753 -16.48 -13.54 27.71
CA ILE A 753 -16.45 -14.21 29.03
C ILE A 753 -17.89 -14.52 29.50
N SER A 754 -18.84 -13.64 29.20
CA SER A 754 -20.27 -13.90 29.45
C SER A 754 -20.92 -14.90 28.47
N GLY A 755 -20.35 -15.12 27.28
CA GLY A 755 -20.93 -15.94 26.21
C GLY A 755 -20.55 -17.41 26.24
N VAL A 756 -19.46 -17.78 26.93
CA VAL A 756 -19.02 -19.18 27.11
C VAL A 756 -20.01 -19.99 27.94
N ILE A 757 -20.73 -19.35 28.87
CA ILE A 757 -21.66 -19.97 29.84
C ILE A 757 -22.92 -20.56 29.15
N ALA A 758 -23.06 -20.45 27.83
CA ALA A 758 -24.23 -20.88 27.07
C ALA A 758 -24.12 -22.29 26.45
N THR A 759 -23.13 -23.10 26.83
CA THR A 759 -22.79 -24.36 26.12
C THR A 759 -23.17 -25.67 26.82
N THR A 760 -23.71 -25.63 28.04
CA THR A 760 -24.27 -26.80 28.75
C THR A 760 -25.80 -26.85 28.67
N PRO A 761 -26.44 -27.89 28.10
CA PRO A 761 -27.89 -27.98 27.98
C PRO A 761 -28.55 -28.42 29.30
N ALA A 762 -28.69 -27.49 30.25
CA ALA A 762 -29.35 -27.73 31.54
C ALA A 762 -29.93 -26.44 32.18
N ASP A 763 -30.93 -25.84 31.53
CA ASP A 763 -32.01 -24.97 32.07
C ASP A 763 -31.70 -23.92 33.17
N THR A 764 -30.45 -23.45 33.26
CA THR A 764 -30.03 -22.45 34.26
C THR A 764 -29.59 -21.17 33.55
N SER A 765 -30.43 -20.13 33.61
CA SER A 765 -30.23 -18.88 32.89
C SER A 765 -29.11 -18.01 33.48
N ALA A 766 -27.86 -18.28 33.07
CA ALA A 766 -26.69 -17.52 33.46
C ALA A 766 -26.82 -16.04 33.05
N THR A 767 -27.07 -15.17 34.02
CA THR A 767 -27.31 -13.74 33.77
C THR A 767 -25.96 -13.02 33.63
N SER A 768 -25.66 -12.50 32.43
CA SER A 768 -24.37 -11.84 32.19
C SER A 768 -24.12 -10.65 33.12
N ILE A 769 -22.86 -10.39 33.46
CA ILE A 769 -22.44 -9.26 34.32
C ILE A 769 -22.95 -7.92 33.74
N SER A 770 -23.08 -7.80 32.42
CA SER A 770 -23.69 -6.64 31.76
C SER A 770 -25.17 -6.47 32.15
N ALA A 771 -25.96 -7.54 32.15
CA ALA A 771 -27.37 -7.48 32.55
C ALA A 771 -27.55 -7.22 34.05
N LEU A 772 -26.57 -7.59 34.89
CA LEU A 772 -26.55 -7.22 36.31
C LEU A 772 -26.23 -5.73 36.49
N MET A 773 -25.21 -5.19 35.81
CA MET A 773 -24.94 -3.73 35.80
C MET A 773 -26.11 -2.92 35.21
N ASP A 774 -26.74 -3.40 34.14
CA ASP A 774 -27.85 -2.73 33.46
C ASP A 774 -29.18 -2.84 34.24
N LYS A 775 -29.24 -3.71 35.27
CA LYS A 775 -30.27 -3.71 36.33
C LYS A 775 -29.89 -2.78 37.48
N ALA A 776 -28.65 -2.84 37.96
CA ALA A 776 -28.14 -2.01 39.05
C ALA A 776 -28.26 -0.51 38.72
N GLY A 777 -27.79 -0.08 37.55
CA GLY A 777 -27.96 1.31 37.07
C GLY A 777 -29.42 1.76 36.82
N LYS A 778 -30.41 0.92 37.14
CA LYS A 778 -31.84 1.24 37.12
C LYS A 778 -32.52 1.02 38.49
N GLY A 779 -31.77 0.74 39.56
CA GLY A 779 -32.30 0.37 40.88
C GLY A 779 -33.11 -0.93 40.87
N ALA A 780 -32.86 -1.82 39.90
CA ALA A 780 -33.69 -2.98 39.60
C ALA A 780 -32.96 -4.33 39.81
N LEU A 781 -31.84 -4.32 40.54
CA LEU A 781 -31.11 -5.52 40.94
C LEU A 781 -31.43 -5.84 42.41
N SER A 782 -31.81 -7.09 42.71
CA SER A 782 -32.15 -7.52 44.06
C SER A 782 -31.21 -8.60 44.59
N VAL A 783 -31.13 -8.73 45.92
CA VAL A 783 -30.36 -9.78 46.59
C VAL A 783 -30.80 -11.16 46.14
N ASP A 784 -32.11 -11.38 46.00
CA ASP A 784 -32.67 -12.67 45.57
C ASP A 784 -32.36 -12.99 44.09
N ASP A 785 -32.14 -11.99 43.23
CA ASP A 785 -31.64 -12.20 41.85
C ASP A 785 -30.16 -12.63 41.82
N LEU A 786 -29.37 -12.31 42.84
CA LEU A 786 -28.00 -12.80 43.01
C LEU A 786 -27.98 -14.17 43.71
N LEU A 787 -28.84 -14.40 44.71
CA LEU A 787 -28.93 -15.70 45.40
C LEU A 787 -29.27 -16.86 44.45
N LYS A 788 -30.12 -16.64 43.44
CA LYS A 788 -30.45 -17.63 42.38
C LYS A 788 -29.23 -18.12 41.58
N GLN A 789 -28.11 -17.41 41.63
CA GLN A 789 -26.88 -17.74 40.89
C GLN A 789 -25.84 -18.48 41.77
N LEU A 790 -26.13 -18.70 43.05
CA LEU A 790 -25.24 -19.38 43.98
C LEU A 790 -25.54 -20.89 44.08
N PRO A 791 -24.51 -21.76 44.19
CA PRO A 791 -24.70 -23.18 44.45
C PRO A 791 -25.08 -23.42 45.92
N LEU A 792 -26.34 -23.19 46.28
CA LEU A 792 -26.85 -23.30 47.66
C LEU A 792 -27.32 -24.71 48.05
N THR A 793 -27.53 -25.61 47.08
CA THR A 793 -27.92 -27.01 47.34
C THR A 793 -26.73 -27.97 47.20
N PRO A 794 -26.73 -29.15 47.86
CA PRO A 794 -25.67 -30.14 47.71
C PRO A 794 -25.45 -30.58 46.25
N GLN A 795 -26.52 -30.67 45.46
CA GLN A 795 -26.44 -31.01 44.04
C GLN A 795 -25.82 -29.88 43.20
N ALA A 796 -26.14 -28.62 43.50
CA ALA A 796 -25.52 -27.48 42.82
C ALA A 796 -24.05 -27.30 43.21
N LEU A 797 -23.68 -27.62 44.45
CA LEU A 797 -22.28 -27.69 44.89
C LEU A 797 -21.52 -28.80 44.14
N ALA A 798 -22.06 -30.02 44.07
CA ALA A 798 -21.44 -31.12 43.31
C ALA A 798 -21.27 -30.79 41.81
N ALA A 799 -22.23 -30.07 41.20
CA ALA A 799 -22.09 -29.56 39.84
C ALA A 799 -20.99 -28.49 39.73
N SER A 800 -20.91 -27.55 40.68
CA SER A 800 -19.85 -26.53 40.77
C SER A 800 -18.46 -27.17 40.94
N ASP A 801 -18.34 -28.17 41.82
CA ASP A 801 -17.12 -28.94 42.03
C ASP A 801 -16.70 -29.72 40.78
N THR A 802 -17.66 -30.27 40.02
CA THR A 802 -17.40 -30.91 38.73
C THR A 802 -16.85 -29.91 37.70
N LEU A 803 -17.40 -28.69 37.64
CA LEU A 803 -16.88 -27.62 36.77
C LEU A 803 -15.45 -27.21 37.15
N ILE A 804 -15.14 -27.12 38.46
CA ILE A 804 -13.79 -26.80 38.93
C ILE A 804 -12.82 -27.95 38.62
N ALA A 805 -13.20 -29.20 38.84
CA ALA A 805 -12.35 -30.36 38.53
C ALA A 805 -12.05 -30.46 37.02
N ASN A 806 -13.06 -30.25 36.16
CA ASN A 806 -12.88 -30.15 34.70
C ASN A 806 -11.89 -29.03 34.34
N ALA A 807 -12.06 -27.84 34.92
CA ALA A 807 -11.23 -26.68 34.62
C ALA A 807 -9.79 -26.82 35.15
N LEU A 808 -9.57 -27.32 36.37
CA LEU A 808 -8.24 -27.61 36.91
C LEU A 808 -7.49 -28.63 36.04
N PHE A 809 -8.17 -29.69 35.58
CA PHE A 809 -7.58 -30.67 34.67
C PHE A 809 -7.16 -30.01 33.35
N ALA A 810 -8.04 -29.22 32.74
CA ALA A 810 -7.75 -28.50 31.50
C ALA A 810 -6.61 -27.47 31.66
N VAL A 811 -6.55 -26.73 32.78
CA VAL A 811 -5.46 -25.80 33.11
C VAL A 811 -4.13 -26.53 33.27
N GLY A 812 -4.08 -27.63 34.03
CA GLY A 812 -2.85 -28.44 34.19
C GLY A 812 -2.37 -29.03 32.86
N MET A 813 -3.30 -29.50 32.02
CA MET A 813 -3.00 -29.98 30.67
C MET A 813 -2.57 -28.86 29.71
N ALA A 814 -3.10 -27.65 29.84
CA ALA A 814 -2.67 -26.49 29.07
C ALA A 814 -1.25 -26.05 29.47
N TYR A 815 -0.95 -25.97 30.78
CA TYR A 815 0.40 -25.70 31.28
C TYR A 815 1.40 -26.72 30.75
N ARG A 816 1.10 -28.03 30.86
CA ARG A 816 1.97 -29.11 30.35
C ARG A 816 2.13 -29.09 28.83
N ASN A 817 1.02 -29.08 28.09
CA ASN A 817 1.02 -29.44 26.66
C ASN A 817 1.07 -28.22 25.72
N ARG A 818 0.68 -27.03 26.18
CA ARG A 818 0.66 -25.80 25.35
C ARG A 818 1.72 -24.79 25.76
N LEU A 819 2.04 -24.69 27.06
CA LEU A 819 3.02 -23.73 27.60
C LEU A 819 4.35 -24.37 28.04
N ASN A 820 4.44 -25.70 28.10
CA ASN A 820 5.58 -26.47 28.61
C ASN A 820 6.00 -26.10 30.06
N ASN A 821 5.08 -25.54 30.84
CA ASN A 821 5.30 -25.13 32.22
C ASN A 821 4.96 -26.31 33.16
N LEU A 822 5.89 -27.26 33.26
CA LEU A 822 5.72 -28.45 34.09
C LEU A 822 5.53 -28.14 35.60
N PRO A 823 6.19 -27.13 36.20
CA PRO A 823 5.91 -26.72 37.59
C PRO A 823 4.45 -26.29 37.82
N LYS A 824 3.91 -25.37 37.02
CA LYS A 824 2.48 -24.96 37.10
C LYS A 824 1.52 -26.10 36.80
N ALA A 825 1.89 -27.00 35.89
CA ALA A 825 1.10 -28.20 35.63
C ALA A 825 1.02 -29.09 36.89
N SER A 826 2.16 -29.36 37.56
CA SER A 826 2.18 -30.09 38.84
C SER A 826 1.33 -29.39 39.89
N GLU A 827 1.54 -28.10 40.12
CA GLU A 827 0.80 -27.31 41.12
C GLU A 827 -0.73 -27.42 40.92
N THR A 828 -1.19 -27.28 39.67
CA THR A 828 -2.62 -27.38 39.33
C THR A 828 -3.16 -28.81 39.49
N PHE A 829 -2.36 -29.82 39.13
CA PHE A 829 -2.71 -31.23 39.28
C PHE A 829 -2.74 -31.67 40.75
N ASP A 830 -1.84 -31.14 41.58
CA ASP A 830 -1.80 -31.36 43.02
C ASP A 830 -3.01 -30.68 43.70
N ASP A 831 -3.42 -29.48 43.24
CA ASP A 831 -4.67 -28.85 43.72
C ASP A 831 -5.92 -29.67 43.34
N LEU A 832 -5.98 -30.22 42.11
CA LEU A 832 -7.04 -31.12 41.69
C LEU A 832 -7.12 -32.36 42.57
N LEU A 833 -6.00 -33.07 42.79
CA LEU A 833 -5.98 -34.28 43.62
C LEU A 833 -6.28 -33.97 45.10
N ARG A 834 -5.89 -32.80 45.59
CA ARG A 834 -6.15 -32.33 46.96
C ARG A 834 -7.61 -31.97 47.21
N ARG A 835 -8.28 -31.36 46.22
CA ARG A 835 -9.67 -30.89 46.33
C ARG A 835 -10.69 -31.94 45.89
N TYR A 836 -10.36 -32.69 44.85
CA TYR A 836 -11.24 -33.61 44.12
C TYR A 836 -10.56 -34.97 43.92
N PRO A 837 -10.12 -35.66 45.00
CA PRO A 837 -9.31 -36.87 44.93
C PRO A 837 -9.97 -38.00 44.12
N ASP A 838 -11.30 -38.09 44.15
CA ASP A 838 -12.06 -39.15 43.47
C ASP A 838 -12.72 -38.67 42.16
N SER A 839 -12.17 -37.62 41.54
CA SER A 839 -12.58 -37.15 40.21
C SER A 839 -12.31 -38.18 39.10
N GLN A 840 -13.06 -38.10 38.00
CA GLN A 840 -12.82 -38.92 36.80
C GLN A 840 -11.41 -38.76 36.20
N TYR A 841 -10.74 -37.62 36.47
CA TYR A 841 -9.39 -37.35 35.97
C TYR A 841 -8.28 -37.90 36.88
N SER A 842 -8.57 -38.22 38.14
CA SER A 842 -7.54 -38.59 39.12
C SER A 842 -6.58 -39.70 38.65
N PRO A 843 -7.01 -40.78 37.94
CA PRO A 843 -6.08 -41.76 37.38
C PRO A 843 -5.12 -41.16 36.33
N GLN A 844 -5.65 -40.32 35.42
CA GLN A 844 -4.85 -39.63 34.41
C GLN A 844 -3.91 -38.59 35.03
N VAL A 845 -4.35 -37.93 36.11
CA VAL A 845 -3.56 -36.92 36.82
C VAL A 845 -2.42 -37.59 37.61
N HIS A 846 -2.66 -38.68 38.32
CA HIS A 846 -1.60 -39.49 38.94
C HIS A 846 -0.60 -40.02 37.89
N TYR A 847 -1.06 -40.50 36.74
CA TYR A 847 -0.18 -40.91 35.64
C TYR A 847 0.65 -39.74 35.08
N THR A 848 0.02 -38.58 34.90
CA THR A 848 0.69 -37.38 34.39
C THR A 848 1.75 -36.87 35.38
N GLN A 849 1.45 -36.90 36.68
CA GLN A 849 2.41 -36.58 37.73
C GLN A 849 3.55 -37.59 37.84
N TYR A 850 3.28 -38.89 37.68
CA TYR A 850 4.34 -39.91 37.56
C TYR A 850 5.31 -39.57 36.41
N LEU A 851 4.79 -39.18 35.24
CA LEU A 851 5.62 -38.79 34.10
C LEU A 851 6.40 -37.49 34.34
N ILE A 852 5.78 -36.46 34.94
CA ILE A 852 6.45 -35.19 35.29
C ILE A 852 7.58 -35.43 36.29
N ALA A 853 7.31 -36.15 37.39
CA ALA A 853 8.30 -36.46 38.40
C ALA A 853 9.47 -37.31 37.84
N LYS A 854 9.17 -38.31 37.01
CA LYS A 854 10.18 -39.13 36.30
C LYS A 854 11.05 -38.32 35.33
N ALA A 855 10.50 -37.27 34.72
CA ALA A 855 11.25 -36.34 33.87
C ALA A 855 12.06 -35.30 34.67
N ALA A 856 11.75 -35.10 35.95
CA ALA A 856 12.42 -34.19 36.88
C ALA A 856 13.35 -34.94 37.89
N PRO A 857 13.89 -36.12 37.54
CA PRO A 857 14.46 -37.13 38.43
C PRO A 857 13.90 -37.35 39.85
N ASP A 858 12.67 -36.92 40.16
CA ASP A 858 12.04 -37.09 41.48
C ASP A 858 11.44 -38.50 41.59
N LEU A 859 12.31 -39.46 41.88
CA LEU A 859 11.93 -40.86 42.08
C LEU A 859 10.99 -41.06 43.28
N GLN A 860 11.01 -40.15 44.26
CA GLN A 860 10.11 -40.24 45.42
C GLN A 860 8.67 -39.92 45.01
N LYS A 861 8.43 -38.76 44.39
CA LYS A 861 7.10 -38.40 43.88
C LYS A 861 6.65 -39.36 42.79
N ALA A 862 7.54 -39.75 41.87
CA ALA A 862 7.21 -40.73 40.83
C ALA A 862 6.66 -42.03 41.45
N ASN A 863 7.35 -42.59 42.46
CA ASN A 863 6.87 -43.79 43.14
C ASN A 863 5.59 -43.54 43.97
N GLN A 864 5.40 -42.35 44.56
CA GLN A 864 4.15 -42.00 45.25
C GLN A 864 2.94 -41.99 44.30
N HIS A 865 2.99 -41.27 43.18
CA HIS A 865 1.87 -41.23 42.23
C HIS A 865 1.69 -42.57 41.49
N LYS A 866 2.77 -43.32 41.21
CA LYS A 866 2.69 -44.71 40.73
C LYS A 866 1.93 -45.60 41.71
N ASN A 867 2.28 -45.58 43.00
CA ASN A 867 1.66 -46.45 43.99
C ASN A 867 0.18 -46.10 44.20
N GLN A 868 -0.19 -44.82 44.24
CA GLN A 868 -1.59 -44.39 44.27
C GLN A 868 -2.36 -44.90 43.04
N LEU A 869 -1.78 -44.78 41.84
CA LEU A 869 -2.40 -45.25 40.60
C LEU A 869 -2.64 -46.76 40.60
N LEU A 870 -1.65 -47.55 41.03
CA LEU A 870 -1.75 -49.01 41.07
C LEU A 870 -2.64 -49.53 42.21
N GLN A 871 -2.76 -48.81 43.33
CA GLN A 871 -3.58 -49.22 44.47
C GLN A 871 -5.05 -48.81 44.34
N LYS A 872 -5.33 -47.58 43.91
CA LYS A 872 -6.72 -47.08 43.76
C LYS A 872 -7.35 -47.39 42.40
N TYR A 873 -6.56 -47.47 41.33
CA TYR A 873 -7.08 -47.50 39.95
C TYR A 873 -6.47 -48.61 39.08
N PRO A 874 -6.24 -49.85 39.58
CA PRO A 874 -5.47 -50.90 38.91
C PRO A 874 -6.00 -51.28 37.52
N GLU A 875 -7.32 -51.21 37.31
CA GLU A 875 -7.94 -51.60 36.04
C GLU A 875 -7.76 -50.58 34.91
N THR A 876 -7.35 -49.35 35.23
CA THR A 876 -7.21 -48.29 34.23
C THR A 876 -6.04 -48.55 33.27
N THR A 877 -6.20 -48.14 32.00
CA THR A 877 -5.13 -48.13 31.00
C THR A 877 -3.87 -47.45 31.51
N TYR A 878 -4.03 -46.42 32.34
CA TYR A 878 -2.93 -45.69 32.99
C TYR A 878 -2.15 -46.55 34.00
N ALA A 879 -2.83 -47.33 34.85
CA ALA A 879 -2.17 -48.26 35.76
C ALA A 879 -1.42 -49.36 35.00
N LYS A 880 -2.07 -49.92 33.98
CA LYS A 880 -1.49 -50.96 33.11
C LYS A 880 -0.25 -50.45 32.35
N LEU A 881 -0.27 -49.21 31.84
CA LEU A 881 0.89 -48.49 31.27
C LEU A 881 2.05 -48.24 32.26
N VAL A 882 1.80 -48.27 33.56
CA VAL A 882 2.83 -48.07 34.61
C VAL A 882 3.37 -49.41 35.15
N GLN A 883 2.71 -50.52 34.81
CA GLN A 883 3.20 -51.89 34.99
C GLN A 883 4.01 -52.33 33.77
N ASP A 884 3.49 -52.16 32.55
CA ASP A 884 4.16 -52.48 31.29
C ASP A 884 4.14 -51.30 30.31
N ALA A 885 5.33 -50.88 29.87
CA ALA A 885 5.51 -49.82 28.88
C ALA A 885 5.05 -50.23 27.47
N ASN A 886 5.01 -51.54 27.18
CA ASN A 886 4.57 -52.08 25.89
C ASN A 886 3.06 -52.38 25.85
N TYR A 887 2.32 -52.12 26.94
CA TYR A 887 0.91 -52.48 27.07
C TYR A 887 0.04 -52.00 25.90
N LEU A 888 0.23 -50.77 25.42
CA LEU A 888 -0.49 -50.25 24.25
C LEU A 888 -0.09 -50.94 22.93
N GLN A 889 1.16 -51.37 22.78
CA GLN A 889 1.57 -52.13 21.60
C GLN A 889 0.93 -53.53 21.61
N ALA A 890 0.91 -54.19 22.77
CA ALA A 890 0.25 -55.48 22.95
C ALA A 890 -1.28 -55.41 22.79
N LEU A 891 -1.91 -54.31 23.22
CA LEU A 891 -3.34 -54.06 23.04
C LEU A 891 -3.69 -53.85 21.56
N ASN A 892 -3.01 -52.90 20.90
CA ASN A 892 -3.21 -52.63 19.48
C ASN A 892 -2.93 -53.88 18.62
N GLU A 893 -1.97 -54.72 19.01
CA GLU A 893 -1.69 -55.98 18.32
C GLU A 893 -2.81 -57.02 18.52
N LYS A 894 -3.38 -57.14 19.74
CA LYS A 894 -4.58 -57.97 19.97
C LYS A 894 -5.78 -57.49 19.16
N GLU A 895 -6.01 -56.17 19.10
CA GLU A 895 -7.09 -55.59 18.28
C GLU A 895 -6.88 -55.85 16.79
N ARG A 896 -5.66 -55.65 16.26
CA ARG A 896 -5.29 -56.00 14.87
C ARG A 896 -5.48 -57.48 14.56
N GLN A 897 -5.16 -58.37 15.50
CA GLN A 897 -5.38 -59.80 15.35
C GLN A 897 -6.87 -60.17 15.37
N LEU A 898 -7.69 -59.48 16.17
CA LEU A 898 -9.14 -59.62 16.18
C LEU A 898 -9.77 -59.13 14.86
N GLU A 899 -9.31 -58.00 14.32
CA GLU A 899 -9.70 -57.50 13.00
C GLU A 899 -9.34 -58.51 11.89
N GLN A 900 -8.10 -58.99 11.83
CA GLN A 900 -7.67 -60.01 10.86
C GLN A 900 -8.47 -61.32 11.02
N TYR A 901 -8.79 -61.71 12.26
CA TYR A 901 -9.61 -62.89 12.54
C TYR A 901 -11.05 -62.68 12.03
N TYR A 902 -11.63 -61.49 12.17
CA TYR A 902 -12.91 -61.12 11.57
C TYR A 902 -12.85 -61.06 10.04
N GLU A 903 -11.84 -60.44 9.43
CA GLU A 903 -11.69 -60.37 7.97
C GLU A 903 -11.62 -61.76 7.31
N GLN A 904 -10.82 -62.67 7.88
CA GLN A 904 -10.77 -64.07 7.46
C GLN A 904 -12.14 -64.76 7.62
N THR A 905 -12.86 -64.48 8.70
CA THR A 905 -14.20 -65.02 8.94
C THR A 905 -15.20 -64.50 7.91
N TYR A 906 -15.15 -63.21 7.58
CA TYR A 906 -15.97 -62.60 6.53
C TYR A 906 -15.56 -63.05 5.11
N ALA A 907 -14.30 -63.44 4.90
CA ALA A 907 -13.85 -64.08 3.67
C ALA A 907 -14.46 -65.48 3.50
N TYR A 908 -14.56 -66.29 4.56
CA TYR A 908 -15.29 -67.57 4.51
C TYR A 908 -16.78 -67.37 4.21
N TYR A 909 -17.42 -66.32 4.76
CA TYR A 909 -18.81 -65.96 4.41
C TYR A 909 -18.96 -65.64 2.91
N LYS A 910 -18.04 -64.84 2.34
CA LYS A 910 -18.01 -64.54 0.89
C LYS A 910 -17.72 -65.74 -0.01
N GLN A 911 -17.18 -66.83 0.55
CA GLN A 911 -16.95 -68.11 -0.12
C GLN A 911 -18.09 -69.11 0.14
N GLU A 912 -19.20 -68.67 0.75
CA GLU A 912 -20.35 -69.50 1.16
C GLU A 912 -19.99 -70.64 2.14
N ASN A 913 -18.80 -70.57 2.76
CA ASN A 913 -18.28 -71.57 3.70
C ASN A 913 -18.81 -71.32 5.11
N PHE A 914 -20.12 -71.49 5.26
CA PHE A 914 -20.88 -71.09 6.45
C PHE A 914 -20.49 -71.86 7.73
N ASP A 915 -20.03 -73.11 7.62
CA ASP A 915 -19.57 -73.90 8.75
C ASP A 915 -18.29 -73.32 9.38
N GLN A 916 -17.32 -72.88 8.56
CA GLN A 916 -16.11 -72.23 9.08
C GLN A 916 -16.43 -70.89 9.75
N VAL A 917 -17.41 -70.14 9.24
CA VAL A 917 -17.85 -68.90 9.90
C VAL A 917 -18.49 -69.20 11.24
N LYS A 918 -19.48 -70.10 11.28
CA LYS A 918 -20.19 -70.46 12.51
C LYS A 918 -19.23 -70.96 13.59
N LYS A 919 -18.25 -71.79 13.21
CA LYS A 919 -17.17 -72.24 14.09
C LYS A 919 -16.34 -71.06 14.62
N ARG A 920 -15.81 -70.21 13.73
CA ARG A 920 -14.92 -69.10 14.13
C ARG A 920 -15.63 -68.05 14.98
N SER A 921 -16.90 -67.76 14.70
CA SER A 921 -17.75 -66.90 15.54
C SER A 921 -18.04 -67.48 16.94
N GLN A 922 -17.84 -68.78 17.16
CA GLN A 922 -17.90 -69.41 18.48
C GLN A 922 -16.53 -69.41 19.17
N GLU A 923 -15.45 -69.64 18.42
CA GLU A 923 -14.07 -69.67 18.94
C GLU A 923 -13.53 -68.27 19.31
N VAL A 924 -14.02 -67.19 18.70
CA VAL A 924 -13.46 -65.83 18.89
C VAL A 924 -13.35 -65.41 20.37
N ASN A 925 -14.33 -65.73 21.22
CA ASN A 925 -14.33 -65.34 22.63
C ASN A 925 -13.51 -66.27 23.54
N SER A 926 -12.95 -67.36 23.02
CA SER A 926 -11.89 -68.13 23.71
C SER A 926 -10.48 -67.75 23.24
N LEU A 927 -10.37 -67.07 22.09
CA LEU A 927 -9.12 -66.57 21.52
C LEU A 927 -8.81 -65.11 21.93
N PHE A 928 -9.84 -64.30 22.17
CA PHE A 928 -9.73 -62.89 22.53
C PHE A 928 -10.54 -62.58 23.79
N GLU A 929 -9.88 -62.13 24.86
CA GLU A 929 -10.49 -61.80 26.16
C GLU A 929 -11.49 -60.63 26.07
N THR A 930 -11.29 -59.74 25.11
CA THR A 930 -12.16 -58.59 24.84
C THR A 930 -12.45 -58.50 23.34
N ASN A 931 -13.70 -58.75 22.94
CA ASN A 931 -14.12 -58.76 21.54
C ASN A 931 -14.92 -57.50 21.18
N SER A 932 -14.22 -56.45 20.71
CA SER A 932 -14.83 -55.21 20.23
C SER A 932 -15.67 -55.38 18.96
N LEU A 933 -15.50 -56.49 18.22
CA LEU A 933 -16.22 -56.80 16.99
C LEU A 933 -17.38 -57.79 17.19
N GLN A 934 -17.72 -58.17 18.43
CA GLN A 934 -18.83 -59.11 18.71
C GLN A 934 -20.15 -58.76 17.98
N PRO A 935 -20.61 -57.49 17.90
CA PRO A 935 -21.83 -57.16 17.18
C PRO A 935 -21.76 -57.56 15.70
N LYS A 936 -20.57 -57.48 15.09
CA LYS A 936 -20.30 -57.80 13.68
C LYS A 936 -20.22 -59.32 13.46
N PHE A 937 -19.65 -60.09 14.40
CA PHE A 937 -19.72 -61.56 14.38
C PHE A 937 -21.17 -62.07 14.55
N ASP A 938 -21.96 -61.46 15.44
CA ASP A 938 -23.34 -61.84 15.67
C ASP A 938 -24.23 -61.53 14.44
N LEU A 939 -24.06 -60.35 13.82
CA LEU A 939 -24.71 -60.04 12.55
C LEU A 939 -24.34 -61.06 11.46
N LEU A 940 -23.07 -61.48 11.39
CA LEU A 940 -22.60 -62.47 10.41
C LEU A 940 -23.24 -63.85 10.64
N ASN A 941 -23.43 -64.26 11.89
CA ASN A 941 -24.19 -65.48 12.24
C ASN A 941 -25.68 -65.36 11.87
N ALA A 942 -26.28 -64.17 12.03
CA ALA A 942 -27.64 -63.92 11.60
C ALA A 942 -27.80 -64.01 10.07
N LEU A 943 -26.88 -63.39 9.31
CA LEU A 943 -26.83 -63.51 7.84
C LEU A 943 -26.77 -64.98 7.39
N ILE A 944 -25.92 -65.79 8.02
CA ILE A 944 -25.79 -67.22 7.71
C ILE A 944 -27.05 -68.01 8.04
N THR A 945 -27.78 -67.64 9.09
CA THR A 945 -29.08 -68.25 9.39
C THR A 945 -30.04 -68.07 8.21
N GLY A 946 -29.96 -66.95 7.48
CA GLY A 946 -30.70 -66.71 6.23
C GLY A 946 -30.27 -67.52 5.01
N HIS A 947 -29.06 -68.09 5.01
CA HIS A 947 -28.59 -68.99 3.94
C HIS A 947 -28.75 -70.48 4.30
N THR A 948 -28.92 -70.82 5.58
CA THR A 948 -28.84 -72.21 6.09
C THR A 948 -30.10 -72.72 6.80
N GLN A 949 -31.05 -71.84 7.11
CA GLN A 949 -32.31 -72.17 7.78
C GLN A 949 -33.49 -71.45 7.10
N ASP A 950 -34.70 -71.61 7.64
CA ASP A 950 -35.90 -71.00 7.05
C ASP A 950 -36.02 -69.47 7.32
N LYS A 951 -37.00 -68.86 6.64
CA LYS A 951 -37.29 -67.42 6.73
C LYS A 951 -37.61 -66.97 8.16
N ALA A 952 -38.26 -67.81 8.98
CA ALA A 952 -38.64 -67.46 10.35
C ALA A 952 -37.43 -67.48 11.29
N ALA A 953 -36.54 -68.47 11.16
CA ALA A 953 -35.27 -68.51 11.89
C ALA A 953 -34.40 -67.27 11.58
N TYR A 954 -34.31 -66.87 10.31
CA TYR A 954 -33.56 -65.67 9.91
C TYR A 954 -34.15 -64.38 10.48
N ILE A 955 -35.48 -64.20 10.40
CA ILE A 955 -36.19 -63.07 10.99
C ILE A 955 -35.97 -63.00 12.51
N ALA A 956 -35.97 -64.15 13.19
CA ALA A 956 -35.71 -64.22 14.63
C ALA A 956 -34.27 -63.78 14.98
N ALA A 957 -33.27 -64.30 14.25
CA ALA A 957 -31.86 -63.94 14.46
C ALA A 957 -31.61 -62.43 14.27
N LEU A 958 -32.14 -61.84 13.19
CA LEU A 958 -32.00 -60.39 12.94
C LEU A 958 -32.70 -59.55 14.01
N LYS A 959 -33.87 -59.98 14.51
CA LYS A 959 -34.58 -59.27 15.59
C LYS A 959 -33.81 -59.30 16.91
N ASP A 960 -33.02 -60.34 17.19
CA ASP A 960 -32.16 -60.36 18.37
C ASP A 960 -30.99 -59.36 18.25
N ILE A 961 -30.36 -59.21 17.08
CA ILE A 961 -29.32 -58.16 16.85
C ILE A 961 -29.85 -56.76 17.21
N VAL A 962 -31.05 -56.41 16.73
CA VAL A 962 -31.69 -55.11 16.97
C VAL A 962 -31.95 -54.86 18.47
N LYS A 963 -32.28 -55.92 19.21
CA LYS A 963 -32.54 -55.89 20.66
C LYS A 963 -31.25 -55.85 21.49
N LYS A 964 -30.23 -56.60 21.07
CA LYS A 964 -28.97 -56.83 21.80
C LYS A 964 -27.98 -55.67 21.65
N TYR A 965 -28.03 -54.96 20.51
CA TYR A 965 -27.08 -53.90 20.17
C TYR A 965 -27.77 -52.55 19.85
N PRO A 966 -28.52 -51.94 20.80
CA PRO A 966 -29.41 -50.80 20.54
C PRO A 966 -28.71 -49.52 20.06
N ASN A 967 -27.38 -49.41 20.23
CA ASN A 967 -26.57 -48.24 19.91
C ASN A 967 -25.45 -48.53 18.88
N ASP A 968 -25.41 -49.72 18.27
CA ASP A 968 -24.34 -50.15 17.35
C ASP A 968 -24.75 -50.00 15.87
N GLU A 969 -23.76 -49.89 14.97
CA GLU A 969 -23.94 -49.92 13.50
C GLU A 969 -24.75 -51.15 13.02
N VAL A 970 -24.55 -52.33 13.63
CA VAL A 970 -25.15 -53.58 13.15
C VAL A 970 -26.66 -53.64 13.32
N LYS A 971 -27.21 -52.88 14.26
CA LYS A 971 -28.67 -52.73 14.46
C LYS A 971 -29.31 -52.18 13.20
N THR A 972 -28.75 -51.11 12.63
CA THR A 972 -29.28 -50.49 11.41
C THR A 972 -29.27 -51.51 10.28
N LYS A 973 -28.19 -52.29 10.12
CA LYS A 973 -28.13 -53.36 9.11
C LYS A 973 -29.12 -54.50 9.35
N ALA A 974 -29.35 -54.91 10.59
CA ALA A 974 -30.39 -55.90 10.89
C ALA A 974 -31.81 -55.37 10.61
N GLN A 975 -32.08 -54.08 10.86
CA GLN A 975 -33.36 -53.43 10.53
C GLN A 975 -33.58 -53.31 9.01
N GLU A 976 -32.54 -52.93 8.25
CA GLU A 976 -32.58 -52.88 6.78
C GLU A 976 -32.99 -54.23 6.16
N ILE A 977 -32.34 -55.31 6.63
CA ILE A 977 -32.58 -56.66 6.11
C ILE A 977 -33.98 -57.15 6.49
N LEU A 978 -34.44 -56.90 7.71
CA LEU A 978 -35.82 -57.21 8.13
C LEU A 978 -36.86 -56.48 7.25
N GLN A 979 -36.66 -55.19 7.00
CA GLN A 979 -37.55 -54.39 6.17
C GLN A 979 -37.62 -54.89 4.72
N TYR A 980 -36.48 -55.31 4.15
CA TYR A 980 -36.43 -55.95 2.83
C TYR A 980 -37.18 -57.29 2.80
N ILE A 981 -36.98 -58.13 3.83
CA ILE A 981 -37.60 -59.46 3.98
C ILE A 981 -39.14 -59.39 4.10
N ASP A 982 -39.67 -58.31 4.69
CA ASP A 982 -41.11 -58.08 4.86
C ASP A 982 -41.76 -57.37 3.65
N THR A 983 -41.02 -56.55 2.87
CA THR A 983 -41.59 -55.73 1.78
C THR A 983 -41.29 -56.22 0.36
N GLY A 984 -40.31 -57.09 0.16
CA GLY A 984 -40.01 -57.70 -1.15
C GLY A 984 -39.42 -56.77 -2.20
N SER A 985 -39.05 -55.54 -1.83
CA SER A 985 -38.41 -54.55 -2.70
C SER A 985 -37.25 -53.86 -1.98
N ALA A 986 -36.20 -53.52 -2.72
CA ALA A 986 -35.02 -52.84 -2.18
C ALA A 986 -35.28 -51.35 -1.96
N ALA A 987 -36.16 -51.03 -1.01
CA ALA A 987 -36.34 -49.67 -0.51
C ALA A 987 -35.08 -49.23 0.28
N THR A 988 -34.61 -48.01 0.04
CA THR A 988 -33.43 -47.45 0.71
C THR A 988 -33.64 -47.28 2.22
N PRO A 989 -32.61 -47.47 3.06
CA PRO A 989 -32.73 -47.42 4.52
C PRO A 989 -33.26 -46.09 5.06
N ALA A 990 -34.32 -46.14 5.85
CA ALA A 990 -34.72 -45.03 6.72
C ALA A 990 -33.99 -45.15 8.06
N VAL A 991 -32.91 -44.38 8.26
CA VAL A 991 -32.12 -44.42 9.49
C VAL A 991 -32.86 -43.70 10.63
N ALA A 992 -33.61 -44.45 11.43
CA ALA A 992 -34.21 -43.99 12.69
C ALA A 992 -33.12 -43.79 13.76
N GLY A 993 -32.32 -42.73 13.59
CA GLY A 993 -31.15 -42.42 14.41
C GLY A 993 -30.51 -41.04 14.13
N SER A 994 -30.84 -40.41 13.00
CA SER A 994 -30.59 -39.00 12.72
C SER A 994 -31.90 -38.33 12.31
N ALA A 995 -32.11 -37.06 12.71
CA ALA A 995 -33.29 -36.29 12.30
C ALA A 995 -33.42 -36.19 10.78
N GLU A 996 -34.63 -35.90 10.28
CA GLU A 996 -34.87 -35.62 8.87
C GLU A 996 -33.93 -34.50 8.38
N GLY A 997 -32.95 -34.91 7.59
CA GLY A 997 -31.93 -34.05 7.04
C GLY A 997 -31.50 -34.65 5.73
N THR A 998 -31.82 -33.97 4.63
CA THR A 998 -31.14 -34.20 3.36
C THR A 998 -29.64 -34.20 3.60
N SER A 999 -28.91 -35.14 2.98
CA SER A 999 -27.45 -35.14 3.05
C SER A 999 -26.96 -33.71 2.76
N PRO A 1000 -26.18 -33.09 3.65
CA PRO A 1000 -25.79 -31.69 3.51
C PRO A 1000 -24.78 -31.49 2.35
N TYR A 1001 -24.45 -32.57 1.66
CA TYR A 1001 -23.55 -32.67 0.54
C TYR A 1001 -24.34 -33.04 -0.73
N THR A 1002 -24.07 -32.36 -1.83
CA THR A 1002 -24.73 -32.59 -3.12
C THR A 1002 -23.71 -33.11 -4.13
N PHE A 1003 -24.05 -34.14 -4.91
CA PHE A 1003 -23.15 -34.65 -5.93
C PHE A 1003 -23.08 -33.68 -7.12
N GLN A 1004 -21.86 -33.38 -7.58
CA GLN A 1004 -21.60 -32.31 -8.55
C GLN A 1004 -20.48 -32.72 -9.52
N ALA A 1005 -20.82 -33.53 -10.52
CA ALA A 1005 -19.87 -34.11 -11.47
C ALA A 1005 -18.97 -33.07 -12.18
N ALA A 1006 -19.55 -31.96 -12.63
CA ALA A 1006 -18.87 -30.89 -13.36
C ALA A 1006 -18.32 -29.75 -12.46
N ALA A 1007 -18.36 -29.89 -11.14
CA ALA A 1007 -17.75 -28.92 -10.23
C ALA A 1007 -16.27 -29.24 -10.00
N LYS A 1008 -15.47 -28.22 -9.70
CA LYS A 1008 -14.07 -28.42 -9.29
C LYS A 1008 -13.99 -29.25 -8.01
N GLN A 1009 -13.17 -30.29 -8.06
CA GLN A 1009 -12.94 -31.21 -6.94
C GLN A 1009 -11.59 -30.95 -6.28
N TYR A 1010 -11.49 -31.32 -5.02
CA TYR A 1010 -10.24 -31.54 -4.30
C TYR A 1010 -10.16 -33.01 -3.90
N LEU A 1011 -8.95 -33.55 -3.73
CA LEU A 1011 -8.77 -34.74 -2.92
C LEU A 1011 -8.48 -34.29 -1.49
N VAL A 1012 -9.17 -34.87 -0.52
CA VAL A 1012 -8.85 -34.76 0.90
C VAL A 1012 -8.28 -36.11 1.37
N VAL A 1013 -7.15 -36.06 2.07
CA VAL A 1013 -6.72 -37.07 3.04
C VAL A 1013 -7.14 -36.56 4.41
N SER A 1014 -7.82 -37.38 5.20
CA SER A 1014 -8.21 -37.08 6.59
C SER A 1014 -7.65 -38.13 7.53
N PHE A 1015 -7.15 -37.70 8.69
CA PHE A 1015 -6.58 -38.57 9.72
C PHE A 1015 -7.55 -38.74 10.89
N THR A 1016 -7.59 -39.94 11.47
CA THR A 1016 -8.40 -40.22 12.67
C THR A 1016 -7.82 -39.55 13.92
N THR A 1017 -6.51 -39.32 13.94
CA THR A 1017 -5.76 -38.64 15.02
C THR A 1017 -4.58 -37.83 14.44
N TYR A 1018 -4.08 -36.88 15.23
CA TYR A 1018 -2.97 -36.00 14.85
C TYR A 1018 -1.69 -36.79 14.52
N SER A 1019 -1.23 -36.70 13.28
CA SER A 1019 0.03 -37.30 12.80
C SER A 1019 1.21 -36.35 13.00
N GLN A 1020 2.38 -36.88 13.36
CA GLN A 1020 3.65 -36.12 13.31
C GLN A 1020 4.29 -36.15 11.90
N GLN A 1021 3.86 -37.07 11.03
CA GLN A 1021 4.44 -37.34 9.71
C GLN A 1021 3.76 -36.59 8.55
N ILE A 1022 2.75 -35.76 8.82
CA ILE A 1022 1.97 -35.02 7.80
C ILE A 1022 2.83 -34.13 6.86
N THR A 1023 3.97 -33.61 7.34
CA THR A 1023 4.94 -32.87 6.51
C THR A 1023 5.66 -33.78 5.51
N ALA A 1024 5.97 -35.02 5.91
CA ALA A 1024 6.56 -36.01 5.03
C ALA A 1024 5.54 -36.45 3.97
N LEU A 1025 4.30 -36.75 4.35
CA LEU A 1025 3.23 -37.05 3.38
C LEU A 1025 2.97 -35.88 2.41
N THR A 1026 2.95 -34.64 2.89
CA THR A 1026 2.81 -33.44 2.04
C THR A 1026 3.92 -33.36 0.99
N SER A 1027 5.14 -33.78 1.35
CA SER A 1027 6.28 -33.89 0.43
C SER A 1027 6.12 -35.06 -0.54
N ASN A 1028 5.70 -36.25 -0.06
CA ASN A 1028 5.46 -37.44 -0.88
C ASN A 1028 4.37 -37.19 -1.93
N LEU A 1029 3.24 -36.58 -1.54
CA LEU A 1029 2.17 -36.16 -2.45
C LEU A 1029 2.66 -35.11 -3.46
N SER A 1030 3.53 -34.19 -3.06
CA SER A 1030 4.12 -33.20 -3.98
C SER A 1030 5.03 -33.86 -5.02
N ASN A 1031 5.85 -34.84 -4.61
CA ASN A 1031 6.70 -35.63 -5.50
C ASN A 1031 5.86 -36.53 -6.42
N PHE A 1032 4.82 -37.19 -5.89
CA PHE A 1032 3.86 -37.98 -6.65
C PHE A 1032 3.13 -37.14 -7.72
N ASN A 1033 2.73 -35.91 -7.39
CA ASN A 1033 2.18 -34.94 -8.34
C ASN A 1033 3.20 -34.55 -9.41
N GLY A 1034 4.45 -34.27 -9.02
CA GLY A 1034 5.54 -33.94 -9.94
C GLY A 1034 5.87 -35.07 -10.93
N SER A 1035 5.70 -36.33 -10.53
CA SER A 1035 5.95 -37.51 -11.36
C SER A 1035 4.76 -37.88 -12.26
N ASN A 1036 3.52 -37.84 -11.75
CA ASN A 1036 2.34 -38.40 -12.42
C ASN A 1036 1.37 -37.35 -13.00
N PHE A 1037 1.38 -36.13 -12.46
CA PHE A 1037 0.37 -35.07 -12.74
C PHE A 1037 1.01 -33.68 -12.95
N SER A 1038 2.23 -33.66 -13.50
CA SER A 1038 3.06 -32.45 -13.66
C SER A 1038 2.39 -31.34 -14.48
N VAL A 1039 1.56 -31.71 -15.45
CA VAL A 1039 0.83 -30.78 -16.34
C VAL A 1039 -0.29 -30.04 -15.60
N ASP A 1040 -0.98 -30.70 -14.66
CA ASP A 1040 -2.12 -30.14 -13.93
C ASP A 1040 -1.71 -29.17 -12.79
N LYS A 1041 -0.41 -29.07 -12.48
CA LYS A 1041 0.17 -28.09 -11.52
C LYS A 1041 -0.50 -28.10 -10.13
N LEU A 1042 -0.89 -29.30 -9.69
CA LEU A 1042 -1.62 -29.56 -8.44
C LEU A 1042 -0.83 -29.07 -7.22
N LYS A 1043 -1.53 -28.42 -6.28
CA LYS A 1043 -0.98 -27.92 -5.02
C LYS A 1043 -1.40 -28.82 -3.87
N VAL A 1044 -0.45 -29.17 -3.01
CA VAL A 1044 -0.69 -29.88 -1.76
C VAL A 1044 -0.74 -28.87 -0.61
N ASN A 1045 -1.73 -29.00 0.28
CA ASN A 1045 -1.95 -28.10 1.40
C ASN A 1045 -2.45 -28.86 2.64
N GLN A 1046 -1.61 -28.96 3.68
CA GLN A 1046 -2.04 -29.39 5.01
C GLN A 1046 -2.86 -28.29 5.72
N MET A 1047 -3.83 -28.70 6.54
CA MET A 1047 -4.55 -27.83 7.50
C MET A 1047 -5.10 -28.67 8.67
N LEU A 1048 -5.51 -28.00 9.74
CA LEU A 1048 -6.29 -28.61 10.82
C LEU A 1048 -7.78 -28.43 10.55
N LEU A 1049 -8.55 -29.49 10.77
CA LEU A 1049 -10.02 -29.47 10.75
C LEU A 1049 -10.54 -29.13 12.16
N ASP A 1050 -9.89 -29.67 13.20
CA ASP A 1050 -9.97 -29.23 14.61
C ASP A 1050 -8.60 -29.43 15.32
N PRO A 1051 -8.44 -29.15 16.63
CA PRO A 1051 -7.15 -29.31 17.32
C PRO A 1051 -6.57 -30.73 17.38
N GLN A 1052 -7.34 -31.77 17.05
CA GLN A 1052 -6.96 -33.18 17.04
C GLN A 1052 -6.96 -33.78 15.62
N THR A 1053 -7.86 -33.34 14.74
CA THR A 1053 -7.97 -33.87 13.36
C THR A 1053 -7.23 -33.00 12.34
N GLN A 1054 -6.33 -33.66 11.60
CA GLN A 1054 -5.58 -33.07 10.49
C GLN A 1054 -6.20 -33.48 9.15
N VAL A 1055 -6.03 -32.64 8.13
CA VAL A 1055 -6.33 -33.00 6.72
C VAL A 1055 -5.26 -32.48 5.76
N VAL A 1056 -4.98 -33.21 4.68
CA VAL A 1056 -4.17 -32.76 3.54
C VAL A 1056 -5.05 -32.67 2.30
N LEU A 1057 -5.03 -31.51 1.64
CA LEU A 1057 -5.76 -31.27 0.39
C LEU A 1057 -4.79 -31.32 -0.80
N VAL A 1058 -5.18 -32.02 -1.86
CA VAL A 1058 -4.62 -31.86 -3.22
C VAL A 1058 -5.65 -31.13 -4.07
N LYS A 1059 -5.25 -30.00 -4.67
CA LYS A 1059 -6.17 -29.12 -5.42
C LYS A 1059 -5.52 -28.37 -6.59
N GLU A 1060 -6.27 -27.97 -7.62
CA GLU A 1060 -7.70 -28.21 -7.88
C GLU A 1060 -7.88 -29.06 -9.15
N PHE A 1061 -8.75 -30.05 -9.08
CA PHE A 1061 -9.17 -30.84 -10.25
C PHE A 1061 -10.35 -30.14 -10.91
N ALA A 1062 -10.45 -30.21 -12.25
CA ALA A 1062 -11.49 -29.51 -13.00
C ALA A 1062 -12.91 -30.05 -12.71
N ASP A 1063 -13.01 -31.36 -12.53
CA ASP A 1063 -14.24 -32.16 -12.53
C ASP A 1063 -14.01 -33.50 -11.76
N VAL A 1064 -15.06 -34.32 -11.66
CA VAL A 1064 -14.98 -35.66 -11.03
C VAL A 1064 -14.16 -36.65 -11.84
N GLU A 1065 -14.06 -36.53 -13.17
CA GLU A 1065 -13.31 -37.49 -13.99
C GLU A 1065 -11.80 -37.38 -13.75
N LYS A 1066 -11.25 -36.15 -13.82
CA LYS A 1066 -9.86 -35.87 -13.43
C LYS A 1066 -9.59 -36.19 -11.98
N GLY A 1067 -10.54 -35.90 -11.08
CA GLY A 1067 -10.43 -36.27 -9.68
C GLY A 1067 -10.32 -37.79 -9.49
N MET A 1068 -11.18 -38.58 -10.15
CA MET A 1068 -11.19 -40.04 -10.04
C MET A 1068 -10.00 -40.70 -10.74
N MET A 1069 -9.47 -40.10 -11.80
CA MET A 1069 -8.19 -40.50 -12.38
C MET A 1069 -7.07 -40.37 -11.35
N TYR A 1070 -6.97 -39.22 -10.66
CA TYR A 1070 -6.00 -39.03 -9.58
C TYR A 1070 -6.21 -40.02 -8.43
N TYR A 1071 -7.46 -40.22 -7.99
CA TYR A 1071 -7.82 -41.16 -6.91
C TYR A 1071 -7.32 -42.58 -7.20
N ARG A 1072 -7.60 -43.10 -8.41
CA ARG A 1072 -7.21 -44.45 -8.83
C ARG A 1072 -5.68 -44.59 -8.93
N THR A 1073 -4.99 -43.59 -9.47
CA THR A 1073 -3.52 -43.60 -9.56
C THR A 1073 -2.86 -43.50 -8.18
N LEU A 1074 -3.44 -42.74 -7.25
CA LEU A 1074 -2.98 -42.68 -5.86
C LEU A 1074 -3.16 -44.04 -5.16
N GLN A 1075 -4.32 -44.67 -5.33
CA GLN A 1075 -4.62 -46.00 -4.77
C GLN A 1075 -3.63 -47.08 -5.27
N GLN A 1076 -3.17 -47.00 -6.52
CA GLN A 1076 -2.13 -47.88 -7.07
C GLN A 1076 -0.72 -47.62 -6.48
N ASN A 1077 -0.49 -46.46 -5.87
CA ASN A 1077 0.81 -46.03 -5.33
C ASN A 1077 0.75 -45.82 -3.80
N GLU A 1078 -0.32 -46.26 -3.13
CA GLU A 1078 -0.67 -45.89 -1.76
C GLU A 1078 0.43 -46.27 -0.76
N SER A 1079 0.95 -47.51 -0.87
CA SER A 1079 2.07 -48.02 -0.06
C SER A 1079 3.36 -47.21 -0.17
N THR A 1080 3.54 -46.44 -1.23
CA THR A 1080 4.72 -45.59 -1.45
C THR A 1080 4.47 -44.15 -1.02
N VAL A 1081 3.28 -43.60 -1.31
CA VAL A 1081 2.95 -42.21 -0.95
C VAL A 1081 2.73 -42.06 0.56
N PHE A 1082 2.06 -43.02 1.19
CA PHE A 1082 1.77 -43.04 2.63
C PHE A 1082 2.77 -43.89 3.44
N ALA A 1083 3.94 -44.18 2.87
CA ALA A 1083 5.01 -44.87 3.57
C ALA A 1083 5.44 -44.12 4.84
N GLY A 1084 5.43 -44.82 5.98
CA GLY A 1084 5.83 -44.26 7.28
C GLY A 1084 4.77 -43.44 8.03
N MET A 1085 3.50 -43.46 7.61
CA MET A 1085 2.41 -42.87 8.39
C MET A 1085 2.26 -43.53 9.77
N ASP A 1086 2.03 -42.69 10.78
CA ASP A 1086 1.91 -43.03 12.21
C ASP A 1086 0.44 -43.11 12.71
N THR A 1087 -0.53 -42.65 11.91
CA THR A 1087 -1.96 -42.67 12.25
C THR A 1087 -2.83 -43.20 11.10
N GLY A 1088 -4.03 -43.67 11.45
CA GLY A 1088 -5.02 -44.12 10.48
C GLY A 1088 -5.55 -42.98 9.62
N TYR A 1089 -5.73 -43.23 8.32
CA TYR A 1089 -6.19 -42.24 7.36
C TYR A 1089 -7.26 -42.80 6.42
N ARG A 1090 -8.05 -41.89 5.84
CA ARG A 1090 -8.91 -42.16 4.68
C ARG A 1090 -8.76 -41.02 3.68
N TYR A 1091 -8.89 -41.31 2.40
CA TYR A 1091 -8.90 -40.28 1.36
C TYR A 1091 -10.10 -40.39 0.43
N PHE A 1092 -10.57 -39.24 -0.04
CA PHE A 1092 -11.81 -39.09 -0.81
C PHE A 1092 -11.78 -37.82 -1.66
N LEU A 1093 -12.58 -37.80 -2.73
CA LEU A 1093 -12.82 -36.60 -3.52
C LEU A 1093 -14.00 -35.81 -2.97
N ILE A 1094 -13.92 -34.50 -3.08
CA ILE A 1094 -14.92 -33.58 -2.54
C ILE A 1094 -15.02 -32.33 -3.41
N SER A 1095 -16.25 -31.94 -3.78
CA SER A 1095 -16.47 -30.70 -4.55
C SER A 1095 -16.16 -29.48 -3.67
N LYS A 1096 -15.77 -28.36 -4.29
CA LYS A 1096 -15.51 -27.10 -3.56
C LYS A 1096 -16.68 -26.65 -2.67
N ALA A 1097 -17.93 -26.90 -3.08
CA ALA A 1097 -19.11 -26.61 -2.28
C ALA A 1097 -19.21 -27.55 -1.08
N ASN A 1098 -19.13 -28.86 -1.32
CA ASN A 1098 -19.16 -29.89 -0.28
C ASN A 1098 -18.03 -29.71 0.74
N PHE A 1099 -16.82 -29.33 0.32
CA PHE A 1099 -15.70 -29.06 1.22
C PHE A 1099 -16.00 -27.93 2.21
N THR A 1100 -16.77 -26.93 1.78
CA THR A 1100 -17.17 -25.81 2.64
C THR A 1100 -18.15 -26.24 3.73
N GLU A 1101 -18.95 -27.26 3.49
CA GLU A 1101 -19.88 -27.82 4.48
C GLU A 1101 -19.21 -28.88 5.36
N TYR A 1102 -18.36 -29.73 4.78
CA TYR A 1102 -17.50 -30.68 5.49
C TYR A 1102 -16.61 -29.97 6.51
N PHE A 1103 -15.99 -28.85 6.14
CA PHE A 1103 -15.15 -28.07 7.05
C PHE A 1103 -15.93 -27.44 8.23
N LYS A 1104 -17.25 -27.18 8.07
CA LYS A 1104 -18.10 -26.74 9.20
C LYS A 1104 -18.45 -27.90 10.13
N ARG A 1105 -18.84 -29.05 9.56
CA ARG A 1105 -19.36 -30.21 10.30
C ARG A 1105 -18.27 -31.06 10.93
N LYS A 1106 -17.09 -31.09 10.30
CA LYS A 1106 -15.89 -31.86 10.69
C LYS A 1106 -16.06 -33.38 10.67
N ASP A 1107 -17.21 -33.84 10.18
CA ASP A 1107 -17.60 -35.24 10.11
C ASP A 1107 -16.99 -35.89 8.85
N SER A 1108 -15.88 -36.59 9.05
CA SER A 1108 -15.18 -37.32 8.00
C SER A 1108 -15.83 -38.67 7.68
N ASP A 1109 -16.58 -39.25 8.61
CA ASP A 1109 -17.28 -40.53 8.39
C ASP A 1109 -18.53 -40.32 7.52
N ALA A 1110 -19.38 -39.35 7.84
CA ALA A 1110 -20.53 -39.01 7.01
C ALA A 1110 -20.12 -38.54 5.61
N TYR A 1111 -19.02 -37.78 5.47
CA TYR A 1111 -18.53 -37.43 4.13
C TYR A 1111 -17.96 -38.65 3.39
N TYR A 1112 -17.21 -39.53 4.06
CA TYR A 1112 -16.66 -40.73 3.43
C TYR A 1112 -17.76 -41.71 2.97
N GLN A 1113 -18.85 -41.83 3.74
CA GLN A 1113 -20.05 -42.56 3.33
C GLN A 1113 -20.70 -41.92 2.09
N PHE A 1114 -20.92 -40.60 2.10
CA PHE A 1114 -21.47 -39.87 0.94
C PHE A 1114 -20.59 -40.03 -0.31
N PHE A 1115 -19.27 -39.90 -0.18
CA PHE A 1115 -18.31 -40.14 -1.25
C PHE A 1115 -18.44 -41.57 -1.80
N THR A 1116 -18.46 -42.57 -0.92
CA THR A 1116 -18.55 -44.00 -1.30
C THR A 1116 -19.89 -44.36 -1.96
N GLN A 1117 -20.96 -43.58 -1.75
CA GLN A 1117 -22.27 -43.75 -2.41
C GLN A 1117 -22.41 -43.02 -3.75
N ASN A 1118 -21.56 -42.02 -4.04
CA ASN A 1118 -21.77 -41.09 -5.17
C ASN A 1118 -20.58 -41.00 -6.16
N TYR A 1119 -19.39 -41.49 -5.79
CA TYR A 1119 -18.17 -41.41 -6.58
C TYR A 1119 -17.52 -42.78 -6.87
N LYS A 1120 -17.99 -43.85 -6.20
CA LYS A 1120 -17.53 -45.22 -6.36
C LYS A 1120 -18.65 -46.09 -6.90
#